data_AF-A0A7S1GST9-F1
#
_entry.id   AF-A0A7S1GST9-F1
#
_cell.length_a   1.000
_cell.length_b   1.000
_cell.length_c   1.000
_cell.angle_alpha   90.00
_cell.angle_beta   90.00
_cell.angle_gamma   90.00
#
_symmetry.space_group_name_H-M   'P 1'
#
loop_
_entity.id
_entity.type
_entity.pdbx_description
1 polymer ?
#
loop_
_entity_poly.entity_id
_entity_poly.type
_entity_poly.pdbx_seq_one_letter_code
_entity_poly.pdbx_strand_id
1 'polypeptide(L)'
;MVDGAAPGRPSSSGEGLSSGWMSDKYSKMMKGKRNARKRVEHWLQASDGGYILDSTNTVLSMLSCILYVYETYAKPYYQAGLDVELLRWRVGIDWMDTVDFIFACYFLFHFIVHLYAAESRPHYIMSWTTFVDLLTVIPPLTCYSVLSQPGYVQRLEQQVDEAGAVRATTRLAFLRFVRVFRILRLFRMDRGHDHASSDVSRQIFKVCFTLISIAFIFAGIFYSCESLMVEPALMTDIWGPPLGRYPLRNDTNADGDYEYKLLYHDVFYYTIITISTVGYGDFFPISDWGKVLVSLMLAITFVIISKQTNRLLTLMGMQSVYARHRFRASTRASHVMVCGNIQTQSARDFLTEFFHPDHGQADAKLVILSPHTPDAGMEYILRSAEFGANTIYLEGSAMNETDLVRCCAAECEYVFILANKFCTDPQAEDAATALRAVSIKKHVAQNANGKNIPVMLQLIRPENKHQFTSSVYGRKERSQIICMDEIKLHLLAKSALCPGFSTMVSNLIKSCDAEADDSSPEWLQEYVQGVGQEIYRTKLSPSFRGKTFSEAAKYIYTEFSSTMFAIEVDVLDEPDESSVTSKHSSWRNSNDASVSGKQEGEPKRRTHVLLNPAWYVIGGEDTHVFVLADDQEAADELTTADCNDTDEKSVTRMLGEKAGDLFGHVIGKGGIKHMGRRKSSVGSMEDIPQYELLQTDMNLQQSRRISRLRANYHVLKQPLPLEDATWDTVGDMRGHVLLCGSTSALFYFAATLRSRSTPKSRLKNLVILHPDPPHKAWGQINLFPNIFYVQGSALEPTDLARAGVHGLARAVILSHAKPGGGGGG
;
A
#
# COMPACT_ATOMS: atom_id res chain seq x y z
N MET A 1 17.36 -37.02 9.04
CA MET A 1 17.43 -38.48 9.16
C MET A 1 16.11 -38.96 9.73
N VAL A 2 15.36 -39.75 8.92
CA VAL A 2 14.36 -40.79 9.30
C VAL A 2 13.08 -40.26 9.98
N ASP A 3 11.82 -40.39 9.55
CA ASP A 3 11.05 -41.09 8.48
C ASP A 3 9.69 -40.32 8.35
N GLY A 4 8.87 -40.33 7.29
CA GLY A 4 8.70 -41.27 6.19
C GLY A 4 7.54 -42.25 6.42
N ALA A 5 6.26 -41.85 6.29
CA ALA A 5 5.15 -42.82 6.28
C ALA A 5 3.95 -42.42 5.39
N ALA A 6 3.80 -43.16 4.29
CA ALA A 6 2.60 -43.25 3.45
C ALA A 6 1.62 -44.33 4.00
N PRO A 7 0.34 -44.37 3.57
CA PRO A 7 -0.70 -45.16 4.22
C PRO A 7 -0.85 -46.57 3.63
N GLY A 8 -0.98 -47.57 4.50
CA GLY A 8 -1.35 -48.94 4.14
C GLY A 8 -2.71 -49.34 4.71
N ARG A 9 -3.58 -49.92 3.87
CA ARG A 9 -4.75 -50.70 4.29
C ARG A 9 -4.30 -52.05 4.87
N PRO A 10 -5.13 -52.67 5.73
CA PRO A 10 -5.57 -54.03 5.44
C PRO A 10 -7.08 -54.26 5.65
N SER A 11 -7.52 -55.38 5.07
CA SER A 11 -8.89 -55.87 4.92
C SER A 11 -9.35 -56.83 6.03
N SER A 12 -10.68 -56.95 6.11
CA SER A 12 -11.54 -58.12 6.42
C SER A 12 -11.74 -58.66 7.86
N SER A 13 -13.04 -58.61 8.21
CA SER A 13 -13.92 -59.66 8.80
C SER A 13 -13.78 -60.09 10.27
N GLY A 14 -14.90 -59.96 10.99
CA GLY A 14 -15.16 -60.63 12.28
C GLY A 14 -16.34 -59.99 13.03
N GLU A 15 -17.52 -60.61 12.91
CA GLU A 15 -18.77 -60.21 13.57
C GLU A 15 -18.68 -60.29 15.10
N GLY A 16 -19.36 -59.37 15.79
CA GLY A 16 -19.44 -59.29 17.24
C GLY A 16 -20.38 -58.17 17.68
N LEU A 17 -21.67 -58.34 17.38
CA LEU A 17 -22.76 -57.48 17.84
C LEU A 17 -22.87 -57.51 19.37
N SER A 18 -22.55 -56.40 20.05
CA SER A 18 -23.19 -55.92 21.32
C SER A 18 -22.48 -54.77 22.08
N SER A 19 -21.62 -53.94 21.46
CA SER A 19 -21.05 -52.75 22.15
C SER A 19 -21.27 -51.39 21.43
N GLY A 20 -21.97 -51.39 20.29
CA GLY A 20 -22.15 -50.21 19.42
C GLY A 20 -22.96 -49.06 20.05
N TRP A 21 -23.88 -49.35 20.97
CA TRP A 21 -24.71 -48.31 21.60
C TRP A 21 -23.96 -47.43 22.60
N MET A 22 -22.94 -47.96 23.28
CA MET A 22 -22.07 -47.13 24.14
C MET A 22 -21.07 -46.34 23.31
N SER A 23 -20.48 -46.93 22.25
CA SER A 23 -19.50 -46.27 21.37
C SER A 23 -20.08 -45.09 20.57
N ASP A 24 -21.30 -45.22 20.05
CA ASP A 24 -21.92 -44.14 19.24
C ASP A 24 -22.42 -42.98 20.11
N LYS A 25 -22.91 -43.25 21.34
CA LYS A 25 -23.19 -42.22 22.35
C LYS A 25 -21.91 -41.54 22.82
N TYR A 26 -20.83 -42.29 23.06
CA TYR A 26 -19.52 -41.73 23.43
C TYR A 26 -18.93 -40.87 22.30
N SER A 27 -19.00 -41.32 21.05
CA SER A 27 -18.52 -40.61 19.86
C SER A 27 -19.31 -39.33 19.60
N LYS A 28 -20.65 -39.35 19.69
CA LYS A 28 -21.51 -38.16 19.59
C LYS A 28 -21.26 -37.19 20.75
N MET A 29 -21.10 -37.68 21.98
CA MET A 29 -20.75 -36.86 23.14
C MET A 29 -19.36 -36.23 23.01
N MET A 30 -18.38 -36.94 22.45
CA MET A 30 -17.02 -36.43 22.19
C MET A 30 -16.99 -35.41 21.05
N LYS A 31 -17.79 -35.59 19.99
CA LYS A 31 -17.98 -34.59 18.92
C LYS A 31 -18.66 -33.32 19.44
N GLY A 32 -19.70 -33.44 20.28
CA GLY A 32 -20.35 -32.30 20.92
C GLY A 32 -19.42 -31.50 21.84
N LYS A 33 -18.61 -32.19 22.66
CA LYS A 33 -17.59 -31.55 23.52
C LYS A 33 -16.48 -30.87 22.73
N ARG A 34 -15.98 -31.48 21.63
CA ARG A 34 -14.99 -30.84 20.74
C ARG A 34 -15.56 -29.58 20.07
N ASN A 35 -16.82 -29.60 19.66
CA ASN A 35 -17.47 -28.44 19.05
C ASN A 35 -17.69 -27.31 20.07
N ALA A 36 -18.13 -27.63 21.29
CA ALA A 36 -18.32 -26.63 22.34
C ALA A 36 -17.00 -25.98 22.79
N ARG A 37 -15.93 -26.77 22.94
CA ARG A 37 -14.59 -26.24 23.24
C ARG A 37 -14.10 -25.30 22.15
N LYS A 38 -14.11 -25.75 20.88
CA LYS A 38 -13.64 -24.94 19.74
C LYS A 38 -14.44 -23.63 19.61
N ARG A 39 -15.73 -23.64 19.95
CA ARG A 39 -16.54 -22.41 20.01
C ARG A 39 -16.06 -21.45 21.09
N VAL A 40 -15.73 -21.93 22.29
CA VAL A 40 -15.20 -21.09 23.37
C VAL A 40 -13.80 -20.58 23.01
N GLU A 41 -12.94 -21.44 22.45
CA GLU A 41 -11.61 -21.07 21.97
C GLU A 41 -11.67 -19.98 20.89
N HIS A 42 -12.52 -20.17 19.87
CA HIS A 42 -12.75 -19.18 18.82
C HIS A 42 -13.35 -17.89 19.37
N TRP A 43 -14.28 -17.97 20.33
CA TRP A 43 -14.84 -16.79 20.98
C TRP A 43 -13.77 -16.02 21.77
N LEU A 44 -12.92 -16.72 22.53
CA LEU A 44 -11.81 -16.10 23.27
C LEU A 44 -10.74 -15.49 22.36
N GLN A 45 -10.56 -16.00 21.13
CA GLN A 45 -9.54 -15.54 20.19
C GLN A 45 -10.04 -14.45 19.23
N ALA A 46 -11.29 -14.53 18.75
CA ALA A 46 -11.78 -13.71 17.65
C ALA A 46 -12.82 -12.66 18.05
N SER A 47 -13.34 -12.69 19.28
CA SER A 47 -14.37 -11.74 19.73
C SER A 47 -13.82 -10.63 20.62
N ASP A 48 -14.46 -9.46 20.54
CA ASP A 48 -14.23 -8.33 21.45
C ASP A 48 -14.45 -8.73 22.92
N GLY A 49 -15.34 -9.70 23.18
CA GLY A 49 -15.58 -10.24 24.51
C GLY A 49 -14.35 -10.94 25.11
N GLY A 50 -13.58 -11.65 24.29
CA GLY A 50 -12.30 -12.23 24.69
C GLY A 50 -11.26 -11.15 25.01
N TYR A 51 -11.18 -10.12 24.18
CA TYR A 51 -10.30 -8.97 24.42
C TYR A 51 -10.63 -8.22 25.71
N ILE A 52 -11.92 -7.99 25.99
CA ILE A 52 -12.39 -7.37 27.23
C ILE A 52 -12.03 -8.23 28.44
N LEU A 53 -12.18 -9.55 28.34
CA LEU A 53 -11.81 -10.49 29.41
C LEU A 53 -10.31 -10.42 29.74
N ASP A 54 -9.44 -10.42 28.72
CA ASP A 54 -7.98 -10.33 28.89
C ASP A 54 -7.54 -8.95 29.41
N SER A 55 -8.18 -7.88 28.93
CA SER A 55 -7.96 -6.51 29.40
C SER A 55 -8.37 -6.35 30.87
N THR A 56 -9.51 -6.90 31.25
CA THR A 56 -10.00 -6.88 32.65
C THR A 56 -9.05 -7.64 33.57
N ASN A 57 -8.55 -8.81 33.13
CA ASN A 57 -7.55 -9.56 33.89
C ASN A 57 -6.24 -8.78 34.10
N THR A 58 -5.82 -8.01 33.09
CA THR A 58 -4.62 -7.16 33.17
C THR A 58 -4.82 -6.02 34.16
N VAL A 59 -5.92 -5.29 34.07
CA VAL A 59 -6.26 -4.18 34.99
C VAL A 59 -6.37 -4.67 36.44
N LEU A 60 -7.09 -5.78 36.67
CA LEU A 60 -7.22 -6.36 38.00
C LEU A 60 -5.87 -6.88 38.54
N SER A 61 -4.99 -7.42 37.68
CA SER A 61 -3.64 -7.83 38.09
C SER A 61 -2.78 -6.63 38.51
N MET A 62 -2.89 -5.49 37.82
CA MET A 62 -2.20 -4.25 38.18
C MET A 62 -2.73 -3.67 39.49
N LEU A 63 -4.06 -3.57 39.66
CA LEU A 63 -4.69 -3.15 40.91
C LEU A 63 -4.29 -4.06 42.08
N SER A 64 -4.19 -5.36 41.83
CA SER A 64 -3.76 -6.33 42.83
C SER A 64 -2.30 -6.15 43.25
N CYS A 65 -1.40 -5.73 42.34
CA CYS A 65 -0.03 -5.37 42.69
C CYS A 65 0.04 -4.06 43.50
N ILE A 66 -0.79 -3.08 43.15
CA ILE A 66 -0.91 -1.82 43.90
C ILE A 66 -1.42 -2.09 45.32
N LEU A 67 -2.44 -2.95 45.47
CA LEU A 67 -2.95 -3.37 46.77
C LEU A 67 -1.87 -4.07 47.61
N TYR A 68 -1.04 -4.92 47.00
CA TYR A 68 0.11 -5.51 47.71
C TYR A 68 1.06 -4.44 48.23
N VAL A 69 1.45 -3.47 47.40
CA VAL A 69 2.33 -2.37 47.82
C VAL A 69 1.67 -1.59 48.95
N TYR A 70 0.40 -1.22 48.82
CA TYR A 70 -0.34 -0.51 49.86
C TYR A 70 -0.42 -1.29 51.19
N GLU A 71 -0.67 -2.60 51.11
CA GLU A 71 -0.71 -3.48 52.28
C GLU A 71 0.64 -3.48 53.03
N THR A 72 1.77 -3.37 52.33
CA THR A 72 3.08 -3.29 53.02
C THR A 72 3.23 -2.06 53.90
N TYR A 73 2.55 -0.94 53.59
CA TYR A 73 2.52 0.26 54.43
C TYR A 73 1.45 0.17 55.53
N ALA A 74 0.31 -0.46 55.23
CA ALA A 74 -0.80 -0.56 56.16
C ALA A 74 -0.57 -1.59 57.27
N LYS A 75 -0.04 -2.77 56.94
CA LYS A 75 0.22 -3.88 57.87
C LYS A 75 1.71 -4.25 57.86
N PRO A 76 2.61 -3.42 58.42
CA PRO A 76 4.03 -3.75 58.48
C PRO A 76 4.27 -5.07 59.23
N TYR A 77 5.26 -5.84 58.80
CA TYR A 77 5.57 -7.16 59.36
C TYR A 77 6.09 -7.08 60.81
N TYR A 78 6.70 -5.95 61.19
CA TYR A 78 7.22 -5.70 62.53
C TYR A 78 6.74 -4.34 63.04
N GLN A 79 6.10 -4.33 64.21
CA GLN A 79 5.85 -3.12 65.00
C GLN A 79 5.91 -3.54 66.47
N ALA A 80 6.73 -2.85 67.27
CA ALA A 80 6.89 -3.12 68.69
C ALA A 80 5.65 -2.63 69.45
N GLY A 81 5.16 -3.44 70.40
CA GLY A 81 3.94 -3.18 71.18
C GLY A 81 2.71 -3.88 70.60
N LEU A 82 2.34 -5.03 71.16
CA LEU A 82 1.25 -5.86 70.66
C LEU A 82 0.01 -5.70 71.56
N ASP A 83 -0.85 -4.72 71.28
CA ASP A 83 -2.18 -4.67 71.90
C ASP A 83 -3.11 -5.73 71.28
N VAL A 84 -4.02 -6.28 72.09
CA VAL A 84 -5.01 -7.30 71.66
C VAL A 84 -5.90 -6.78 70.52
N GLU A 85 -6.19 -5.48 70.49
CA GLU A 85 -6.93 -4.84 69.38
C GLU A 85 -6.12 -4.78 68.07
N LEU A 86 -4.81 -4.51 68.16
CA LEU A 86 -3.89 -4.55 67.02
C LEU A 86 -3.73 -5.97 66.46
N LEU A 87 -3.69 -6.98 67.34
CA LEU A 87 -3.70 -8.39 66.93
C LEU A 87 -5.02 -8.75 66.23
N ARG A 88 -6.17 -8.27 66.75
CA ARG A 88 -7.49 -8.47 66.13
C ARG A 88 -7.60 -7.80 64.75
N TRP A 89 -7.02 -6.61 64.58
CA TRP A 89 -6.96 -5.90 63.30
C TRP A 89 -5.99 -6.57 62.30
N ARG A 90 -4.91 -7.18 62.79
CA ARG A 90 -3.91 -7.90 61.98
C ARG A 90 -4.38 -9.27 61.50
N VAL A 91 -5.13 -9.99 62.33
CA VAL A 91 -5.64 -11.36 62.08
C VAL A 91 -7.08 -11.35 61.55
N GLY A 92 -7.83 -10.27 61.78
CA GLY A 92 -9.18 -10.09 61.25
C GLY A 92 -9.20 -9.93 59.72
N ILE A 93 -10.31 -10.36 59.12
CA ILE A 93 -10.58 -10.11 57.71
C ILE A 93 -10.83 -8.61 57.54
N ASP A 94 -9.91 -7.93 56.87
CA ASP A 94 -10.06 -6.53 56.51
C ASP A 94 -10.71 -6.39 55.11
N TRP A 95 -11.13 -5.17 54.76
CA TRP A 95 -11.64 -4.87 53.43
C TRP A 95 -10.60 -5.22 52.34
N MET A 96 -9.30 -5.05 52.62
CA MET A 96 -8.23 -5.41 51.70
C MET A 96 -8.20 -6.92 51.42
N ASP A 97 -8.32 -7.75 52.47
CA ASP A 97 -8.34 -9.22 52.34
C ASP A 97 -9.60 -9.70 51.58
N THR A 98 -10.71 -8.99 51.76
CA THR A 98 -11.97 -9.24 51.03
C THR A 98 -11.84 -8.90 49.55
N VAL A 99 -11.27 -7.75 49.21
CA VAL A 99 -11.01 -7.34 47.81
C VAL A 99 -10.04 -8.33 47.15
N ASP A 100 -9.00 -8.75 47.86
CA ASP A 100 -8.00 -9.68 47.35
C ASP A 100 -8.58 -11.09 47.12
N PHE A 101 -9.56 -11.51 47.94
CA PHE A 101 -10.35 -12.73 47.72
C PHE A 101 -11.26 -12.63 46.50
N ILE A 102 -11.91 -11.48 46.29
CA ILE A 102 -12.74 -11.22 45.08
C ILE A 102 -11.86 -11.30 43.83
N PHE A 103 -10.68 -10.69 43.85
CA PHE A 103 -9.72 -10.79 42.75
C PHE A 103 -9.26 -12.23 42.53
N ALA A 104 -8.97 -12.98 43.59
CA ALA A 104 -8.60 -14.40 43.49
C ALA A 104 -9.72 -15.26 42.87
N CYS A 105 -10.99 -15.01 43.23
CA CYS A 105 -12.14 -15.67 42.62
C CYS A 105 -12.26 -15.36 41.12
N TYR A 106 -12.07 -14.10 40.73
CA TYR A 106 -12.06 -13.71 39.32
C TYR A 106 -10.92 -14.38 38.54
N PHE A 107 -9.71 -14.40 39.10
CA PHE A 107 -8.56 -15.05 38.46
C PHE A 107 -8.73 -16.57 38.34
N LEU A 108 -9.36 -17.20 39.34
CA LEU A 108 -9.73 -18.61 39.28
C LEU A 108 -10.75 -18.86 38.16
N PHE A 109 -11.75 -17.99 38.02
CA PHE A 109 -12.71 -18.06 36.91
C PHE A 109 -12.00 -17.91 35.54
N HIS A 110 -11.14 -16.90 35.38
CA HIS A 110 -10.35 -16.68 34.16
C HIS A 110 -9.51 -17.92 33.81
N PHE A 111 -8.85 -18.51 34.81
CA PHE A 111 -8.08 -19.75 34.66
C PHE A 111 -8.95 -20.93 34.22
N ILE A 112 -10.13 -21.14 34.82
CA ILE A 112 -11.05 -22.24 34.48
C ILE A 112 -11.55 -22.13 33.04
N VAL A 113 -11.90 -20.93 32.59
CA VAL A 113 -12.36 -20.67 31.22
C VAL A 113 -11.26 -21.03 30.21
N HIS A 114 -10.01 -20.63 30.47
CA HIS A 114 -8.88 -20.94 29.60
C HIS A 114 -8.45 -22.41 29.67
N LEU A 115 -8.54 -23.04 30.84
CA LEU A 115 -8.29 -24.48 31.01
C LEU A 115 -9.32 -25.32 30.24
N TYR A 116 -10.57 -24.87 30.17
CA TYR A 116 -11.61 -25.51 29.36
C TYR A 116 -11.34 -25.36 27.86
N ALA A 117 -10.88 -24.19 27.42
CA ALA A 117 -10.54 -23.89 26.03
C ALA A 117 -9.26 -24.60 25.54
N ALA A 118 -8.34 -24.95 26.45
CA ALA A 118 -7.03 -25.52 26.13
C ALA A 118 -7.08 -26.87 25.39
N GLU A 119 -6.13 -27.09 24.49
CA GLU A 119 -6.04 -28.32 23.71
C GLU A 119 -5.60 -29.53 24.52
N SER A 120 -4.58 -29.34 25.32
CA SER A 120 -4.01 -30.33 26.22
C SER A 120 -4.01 -29.75 27.63
N ARG A 121 -5.00 -30.14 28.43
CA ARG A 121 -5.13 -29.72 29.84
C ARG A 121 -3.86 -29.93 30.68
N PRO A 122 -3.19 -31.10 30.65
CA PRO A 122 -1.98 -31.30 31.46
C PRO A 122 -0.84 -30.39 30.99
N HIS A 123 -0.69 -30.20 29.69
CA HIS A 123 0.31 -29.29 29.13
C HIS A 123 0.00 -27.83 29.49
N TYR A 124 -1.27 -27.44 29.43
CA TYR A 124 -1.72 -26.12 29.83
C TYR A 124 -1.43 -25.87 31.30
N ILE A 125 -1.77 -26.79 32.21
CA ILE A 125 -1.50 -26.64 33.65
C ILE A 125 0.01 -26.53 33.93
N MET A 126 0.83 -27.30 33.20
CA MET A 126 2.28 -27.36 33.35
C MET A 126 3.03 -26.21 32.64
N SER A 127 2.31 -25.29 31.98
CA SER A 127 2.91 -24.07 31.45
C SER A 127 3.44 -23.18 32.58
N TRP A 128 4.57 -22.52 32.34
CA TRP A 128 5.15 -21.58 33.31
C TRP A 128 4.17 -20.47 33.70
N THR A 129 3.40 -19.97 32.72
CA THR A 129 2.46 -18.88 32.96
C THR A 129 1.33 -19.32 33.88
N THR A 130 0.72 -20.47 33.64
CA THR A 130 -0.41 -21.01 34.42
C THR A 130 0.03 -21.48 35.80
N PHE A 131 1.26 -21.97 35.92
CA PHE A 131 1.86 -22.26 37.21
C PHE A 131 1.90 -21.00 38.09
N VAL A 132 2.33 -19.86 37.55
CA VAL A 132 2.31 -18.58 38.26
C VAL A 132 0.89 -18.18 38.65
N ASP A 133 -0.12 -18.40 37.81
CA ASP A 133 -1.52 -18.11 38.17
C ASP A 133 -2.01 -18.92 39.36
N LEU A 134 -1.75 -20.21 39.31
CA LEU A 134 -2.14 -21.13 40.37
C LEU A 134 -1.43 -20.78 41.68
N LEU A 135 -0.12 -20.52 41.59
CA LEU A 135 0.71 -20.10 42.71
C LEU A 135 0.20 -18.81 43.35
N THR A 136 -0.28 -17.85 42.57
CA THR A 136 -0.75 -16.53 43.04
C THR A 136 -2.22 -16.49 43.49
N VAL A 137 -3.01 -17.52 43.16
CA VAL A 137 -4.45 -17.66 43.51
C VAL A 137 -4.66 -18.50 44.76
N ILE A 138 -3.83 -19.53 44.99
CA ILE A 138 -3.99 -20.43 46.13
C ILE A 138 -3.80 -19.72 47.49
N PRO A 139 -2.75 -18.90 47.73
CA PRO A 139 -2.54 -18.29 49.05
C PRO A 139 -3.67 -17.37 49.52
N PRO A 140 -4.24 -16.45 48.70
CA PRO A 140 -5.38 -15.64 49.11
C PRO A 140 -6.63 -16.46 49.43
N LEU A 141 -6.93 -17.49 48.63
CA LEU A 141 -8.09 -18.37 48.84
C LEU A 141 -7.94 -19.17 50.13
N THR A 142 -6.76 -19.76 50.35
CA THR A 142 -6.46 -20.53 51.55
C THR A 142 -6.44 -19.65 52.79
N CYS A 143 -5.79 -18.49 52.74
CA CYS A 143 -5.76 -17.51 53.81
C CYS A 143 -7.18 -17.05 54.19
N TYR A 144 -8.01 -16.65 53.23
CA TYR A 144 -9.39 -16.25 53.49
C TYR A 144 -10.21 -17.41 54.07
N SER A 145 -10.09 -18.63 53.52
CA SER A 145 -10.85 -19.80 53.98
C SER A 145 -10.51 -20.28 55.40
N VAL A 146 -9.26 -20.06 55.84
CA VAL A 146 -8.78 -20.38 57.19
C VAL A 146 -9.22 -19.29 58.17
N LEU A 147 -9.08 -18.03 57.78
CA LEU A 147 -9.44 -16.87 58.61
C LEU A 147 -10.97 -16.69 58.75
N SER A 148 -11.76 -17.15 57.78
CA SER A 148 -13.23 -17.06 57.80
C SER A 148 -13.91 -18.12 58.68
N GLN A 149 -13.17 -19.05 59.28
CA GLN A 149 -13.74 -20.10 60.12
C GLN A 149 -14.29 -19.50 61.43
N PRO A 150 -15.57 -19.77 61.80
CA PRO A 150 -16.14 -19.24 63.03
C PRO A 150 -15.34 -19.71 64.25
N GLY A 151 -14.94 -18.75 65.10
CA GLY A 151 -14.13 -18.99 66.29
C GLY A 151 -12.66 -19.32 66.04
N TYR A 152 -12.10 -19.10 64.83
CA TYR A 152 -10.65 -19.26 64.58
C TYR A 152 -9.82 -18.20 65.32
N VAL A 153 -10.25 -16.94 65.24
CA VAL A 153 -9.60 -15.83 65.96
C VAL A 153 -9.68 -16.05 67.48
N GLN A 154 -10.84 -16.50 67.99
CA GLN A 154 -11.01 -16.87 69.41
C GLN A 154 -10.17 -18.08 69.84
N ARG A 155 -10.00 -19.08 68.96
CA ARG A 155 -9.13 -20.25 69.22
C ARG A 155 -7.66 -19.87 69.26
N LEU A 156 -7.22 -18.95 68.39
CA LEU A 156 -5.87 -18.38 68.42
C LEU A 156 -5.62 -17.51 69.66
N GLU A 157 -6.65 -16.81 70.14
CA GLU A 157 -6.60 -16.01 71.37
C GLU A 157 -6.53 -16.89 72.63
N GLN A 158 -7.16 -18.07 72.62
CA GLN A 158 -7.18 -19.01 73.76
C GLN A 158 -5.98 -19.97 73.84
N GLN A 159 -5.23 -20.21 72.76
CA GLN A 159 -4.23 -21.30 72.73
C GLN A 159 -2.77 -20.89 72.95
N VAL A 160 -2.41 -19.63 73.25
CA VAL A 160 -1.03 -19.22 72.94
C VAL A 160 -0.32 -18.30 73.95
N ASP A 161 0.82 -18.78 74.46
CA ASP A 161 2.01 -17.99 74.85
C ASP A 161 2.37 -16.98 73.74
N GLU A 162 2.71 -15.74 74.06
CA GLU A 162 2.99 -14.64 73.10
C GLU A 162 3.81 -15.05 71.85
N ALA A 163 4.73 -16.02 71.96
CA ALA A 163 5.56 -16.52 70.87
C ALA A 163 4.85 -17.40 69.81
N GLY A 164 3.76 -18.11 70.14
CA GLY A 164 3.13 -19.08 69.22
C GLY A 164 2.15 -18.44 68.23
N ALA A 165 1.47 -17.36 68.64
CA ALA A 165 0.46 -16.65 67.86
C ALA A 165 1.16 -15.80 66.81
N VAL A 166 2.30 -15.22 67.18
CA VAL A 166 3.29 -14.64 66.27
C VAL A 166 3.76 -15.71 65.28
N ARG A 167 4.18 -16.91 65.70
CA ARG A 167 4.63 -17.96 64.76
C ARG A 167 3.56 -18.42 63.76
N ALA A 168 2.30 -18.57 64.17
CA ALA A 168 1.21 -19.00 63.29
C ALA A 168 0.81 -17.93 62.28
N THR A 169 0.73 -16.67 62.71
CA THR A 169 0.42 -15.51 61.83
C THR A 169 1.58 -15.20 60.88
N THR A 170 2.82 -15.29 61.36
CA THR A 170 4.04 -15.05 60.58
C THR A 170 4.29 -16.11 59.49
N ARG A 171 3.89 -17.38 59.72
CA ARG A 171 3.97 -18.46 58.71
C ARG A 171 3.02 -18.27 57.52
N LEU A 172 1.79 -17.82 57.76
CA LEU A 172 0.83 -17.51 56.69
C LEU A 172 1.13 -16.17 56.02
N ALA A 173 1.69 -15.20 56.77
CA ALA A 173 2.11 -13.92 56.24
C ALA A 173 3.27 -14.05 55.24
N PHE A 174 4.21 -14.99 55.45
CA PHE A 174 5.26 -15.26 54.47
C PHE A 174 4.68 -15.55 53.07
N LEU A 175 3.58 -16.30 52.94
CA LEU A 175 2.98 -16.58 51.63
C LEU A 175 2.44 -15.34 50.88
N ARG A 176 2.41 -14.16 51.51
CA ARG A 176 2.01 -12.90 50.87
C ARG A 176 3.04 -12.38 49.85
N PHE A 177 4.33 -12.75 49.95
CA PHE A 177 5.31 -12.39 48.90
C PHE A 177 4.95 -13.02 47.55
N VAL A 178 4.17 -14.11 47.55
CA VAL A 178 3.72 -14.76 46.33
C VAL A 178 2.86 -13.80 45.48
N ARG A 179 2.19 -12.82 46.11
CA ARG A 179 1.42 -11.77 45.41
C ARG A 179 2.27 -10.96 44.43
N VAL A 180 3.58 -10.87 44.64
CA VAL A 180 4.49 -10.09 43.81
C VAL A 180 4.66 -10.72 42.41
N PHE A 181 4.52 -12.04 42.29
CA PHE A 181 4.51 -12.73 41.00
C PHE A 181 3.29 -12.38 40.14
N ARG A 182 2.25 -11.72 40.68
CA ARG A 182 1.09 -11.27 39.90
C ARG A 182 1.47 -10.27 38.80
N ILE A 183 2.58 -9.53 38.97
CA ILE A 183 3.10 -8.63 37.94
C ILE A 183 3.43 -9.39 36.64
N LEU A 184 3.82 -10.67 36.73
CA LEU A 184 4.15 -11.50 35.58
C LEU A 184 2.93 -11.83 34.70
N ARG A 185 1.71 -11.66 35.22
CA ARG A 185 0.49 -11.88 34.44
C ARG A 185 0.28 -10.82 33.37
N LEU A 186 0.84 -9.64 33.56
CA LEU A 186 0.81 -8.56 32.58
C LEU A 186 1.57 -8.91 31.29
N PHE A 187 2.53 -9.85 31.33
CA PHE A 187 3.20 -10.38 30.13
C PHE A 187 2.28 -11.12 29.17
N ARG A 188 1.08 -11.52 29.61
CA ARG A 188 0.12 -12.24 28.78
C ARG A 188 -0.65 -11.34 27.83
N MET A 189 -0.57 -10.03 28.02
CA MET A 189 -1.21 -9.05 27.14
C MET A 189 -0.38 -8.87 25.86
N ASP A 190 -0.32 -9.91 25.03
CA ASP A 190 0.30 -9.81 23.70
C ASP A 190 -0.67 -9.26 22.65
N ARG A 191 -1.99 -9.45 22.83
CA ARG A 191 -3.03 -9.15 21.81
C ARG A 191 -3.34 -7.67 21.57
N GLY A 192 -3.10 -6.79 22.56
CA GLY A 192 -3.51 -5.38 22.48
C GLY A 192 -2.58 -4.48 21.67
N HIS A 193 -1.36 -4.96 21.36
CA HIS A 193 -0.34 -4.17 20.67
C HIS A 193 -0.24 -4.46 19.16
N ASP A 194 -1.05 -5.40 18.66
CA ASP A 194 -0.96 -5.98 17.31
C ASP A 194 -1.47 -5.09 16.18
N HIS A 195 -2.16 -3.97 16.47
CA HIS A 195 -2.80 -3.15 15.42
C HIS A 195 -2.10 -1.83 15.09
N ALA A 196 -1.09 -1.40 15.86
CA ALA A 196 -0.47 -0.09 15.62
C ALA A 196 1.04 0.02 15.91
N SER A 197 1.66 -0.98 16.55
CA SER A 197 3.05 -0.85 17.02
C SER A 197 4.02 -1.72 16.22
N SER A 198 5.18 -1.17 15.87
CA SER A 198 6.25 -1.92 15.19
C SER A 198 6.79 -3.03 16.10
N ASP A 199 7.30 -4.11 15.49
CA ASP A 199 7.93 -5.23 16.23
C ASP A 199 9.05 -4.75 17.17
N VAL A 200 9.75 -3.69 16.77
CA VAL A 200 10.78 -3.02 17.59
C VAL A 200 10.16 -2.35 18.81
N SER A 201 9.07 -1.59 18.64
CA SER A 201 8.37 -0.94 19.76
C SER A 201 7.83 -1.96 20.76
N ARG A 202 7.26 -3.07 20.26
CA ARG A 202 6.82 -4.19 21.10
C ARG A 202 7.98 -4.83 21.86
N GLN A 203 9.13 -5.01 21.21
CA GLN A 203 10.32 -5.53 21.88
C GLN A 203 10.82 -4.58 22.96
N ILE A 204 10.89 -3.26 22.70
CA ILE A 204 11.29 -2.25 23.69
C ILE A 204 10.34 -2.29 24.89
N PHE A 205 9.03 -2.32 24.66
CA PHE A 205 8.04 -2.44 25.73
C PHE A 205 8.27 -3.70 26.57
N LYS A 206 8.47 -4.87 25.93
CA LYS A 206 8.78 -6.13 26.63
C LYS A 206 10.06 -6.05 27.45
N VAL A 207 11.12 -5.40 26.97
CA VAL A 207 12.37 -5.21 27.72
C VAL A 207 12.14 -4.35 28.95
N CYS A 208 11.56 -3.15 28.78
CA CYS A 208 11.27 -2.23 29.89
C CYS A 208 10.36 -2.89 30.94
N PHE A 209 9.32 -3.59 30.48
CA PHE A 209 8.38 -4.27 31.35
C PHE A 209 9.01 -5.46 32.10
N THR A 210 9.97 -6.17 31.48
CA THR A 210 10.77 -7.23 32.14
C THR A 210 11.66 -6.69 33.23
N LEU A 211 12.34 -5.58 32.99
CA LEU A 211 13.19 -4.94 34.01
C LEU A 211 12.39 -4.51 35.23
N ILE A 212 11.26 -3.83 35.01
CA ILE A 212 10.38 -3.39 36.10
C ILE A 212 9.80 -4.58 36.87
N SER A 213 9.40 -5.64 36.16
CA SER A 213 8.87 -6.86 36.79
C SER A 213 9.91 -7.58 37.65
N ILE A 214 11.15 -7.72 37.15
CA ILE A 214 12.25 -8.31 37.93
C ILE A 214 12.51 -7.46 39.17
N ALA A 215 12.62 -6.14 39.02
CA ALA A 215 12.84 -5.23 40.15
C ALA A 215 11.72 -5.35 41.20
N PHE A 216 10.46 -5.37 40.77
CA PHE A 216 9.30 -5.50 41.65
C PHE A 216 9.29 -6.83 42.41
N ILE A 217 9.58 -7.95 41.72
CA ILE A 217 9.63 -9.31 42.29
C ILE A 217 10.73 -9.43 43.34
N PHE A 218 11.95 -9.06 42.98
CA PHE A 218 13.07 -9.17 43.90
C PHE A 218 12.94 -8.20 45.07
N ALA A 219 12.41 -6.99 44.86
CA ALA A 219 12.12 -6.07 45.96
C ALA A 219 11.10 -6.66 46.94
N GLY A 220 10.03 -7.29 46.44
CA GLY A 220 9.03 -7.93 47.29
C GLY A 220 9.52 -9.16 48.04
N ILE A 221 10.33 -10.00 47.39
CA ILE A 221 10.96 -11.16 48.06
C ILE A 221 11.97 -10.67 49.10
N PHE A 222 12.80 -9.68 48.77
CA PHE A 222 13.78 -9.11 49.69
C PHE A 222 13.11 -8.48 50.92
N TYR A 223 12.08 -7.66 50.69
CA TYR A 223 11.27 -7.08 51.76
C TYR A 223 10.70 -8.17 52.67
N SER A 224 10.14 -9.25 52.11
CA SER A 224 9.61 -10.36 52.90
C SER A 224 10.69 -11.19 53.61
N CYS A 225 11.89 -11.34 53.04
CA CYS A 225 12.99 -12.05 53.70
C CYS A 225 13.57 -11.27 54.88
N GLU A 226 13.88 -9.99 54.69
CA GLU A 226 14.45 -9.14 55.74
C GLU A 226 13.42 -8.84 56.84
N SER A 227 12.15 -8.68 56.50
CA SER A 227 11.10 -8.44 57.52
C SER A 227 10.70 -9.67 58.34
N LEU A 228 10.96 -10.89 57.84
CA LEU A 228 10.64 -12.15 58.52
C LEU A 228 11.77 -12.64 59.43
N MET A 229 13.03 -12.32 59.09
CA MET A 229 14.22 -12.89 59.74
C MET A 229 14.83 -12.03 60.84
N VAL A 230 14.28 -10.85 61.11
CA VAL A 230 14.63 -10.08 62.30
C VAL A 230 13.94 -10.71 63.51
N GLU A 231 14.53 -11.79 64.02
CA GLU A 231 14.22 -12.36 65.33
C GLU A 231 15.11 -11.65 66.37
N PRO A 232 14.57 -10.80 67.28
CA PRO A 232 15.40 -9.96 68.15
C PRO A 232 16.29 -10.74 69.12
N ALA A 233 15.94 -11.99 69.43
CA ALA A 233 16.51 -12.72 70.57
C ALA A 233 17.82 -13.49 70.27
N LEU A 234 18.11 -13.81 69.00
CA LEU A 234 19.34 -14.56 68.66
C LEU A 234 20.47 -13.65 68.17
N MET A 235 20.13 -12.45 67.67
CA MET A 235 21.09 -11.46 67.17
C MET A 235 21.79 -10.67 68.28
N THR A 236 21.31 -10.68 69.52
CA THR A 236 21.97 -9.98 70.64
C THR A 236 23.10 -10.77 71.28
N ASP A 237 23.13 -12.10 71.11
CA ASP A 237 24.03 -12.97 71.91
C ASP A 237 25.31 -13.41 71.17
N ILE A 238 25.37 -13.31 69.83
CA ILE A 238 26.51 -13.84 69.04
C ILE A 238 27.31 -12.74 68.34
N TRP A 239 26.66 -11.67 67.89
CA TRP A 239 27.31 -10.51 67.26
C TRP A 239 26.69 -9.27 67.89
N GLY A 240 27.49 -8.48 68.62
CA GLY A 240 27.01 -7.25 69.27
C GLY A 240 26.20 -6.33 68.34
N PRO A 241 25.60 -5.24 68.87
CA PRO A 241 24.52 -4.49 68.23
C PRO A 241 24.79 -4.23 66.73
N PRO A 242 23.83 -4.52 65.84
CA PRO A 242 24.07 -4.57 64.40
C PRO A 242 24.72 -3.25 63.92
N LEU A 243 25.96 -3.37 63.43
CA LEU A 243 26.68 -2.31 62.74
C LEU A 243 25.98 -2.04 61.41
N GLY A 244 25.03 -1.10 61.45
CA GLY A 244 24.26 -0.67 60.30
C GLY A 244 22.90 -0.15 60.72
N ARG A 245 22.88 0.97 61.46
CA ARG A 245 21.64 1.75 61.64
C ARG A 245 21.13 2.13 60.25
N TYR A 246 19.88 1.82 59.90
CA TYR A 246 19.15 2.60 58.90
C TYR A 246 18.60 3.83 59.65
N PRO A 247 19.16 5.03 59.52
CA PRO A 247 18.65 6.18 60.22
C PRO A 247 17.35 6.61 59.54
N LEU A 248 16.20 6.25 60.13
CA LEU A 248 14.99 7.02 59.89
C LEU A 248 15.14 8.33 60.64
N ARG A 249 15.18 9.42 59.88
CA ARG A 249 15.00 10.75 60.41
C ARG A 249 13.59 10.85 60.98
N ASN A 250 13.48 10.87 62.31
CA ASN A 250 12.46 11.63 62.98
C ASN A 250 13.11 12.40 64.13
N ASP A 251 13.10 13.71 63.97
CA ASP A 251 13.34 14.66 65.05
C ASP A 251 12.27 14.41 66.13
N THR A 252 12.70 14.49 67.40
CA THR A 252 11.88 14.44 68.62
C THR A 252 11.40 13.05 69.08
N ASN A 253 12.23 12.37 69.88
CA ASN A 253 11.89 11.85 71.21
C ASN A 253 13.18 11.37 71.90
N ALA A 254 13.36 11.75 73.17
CA ALA A 254 14.59 11.58 73.93
C ALA A 254 14.70 10.24 74.68
N ASP A 255 13.79 9.30 74.41
CA ASP A 255 13.85 7.93 74.93
C ASP A 255 14.21 6.99 73.78
N GLY A 256 15.28 6.22 73.96
CA GLY A 256 15.99 5.45 72.93
C GLY A 256 15.26 4.24 72.34
N ASP A 257 14.00 4.38 71.95
CA ASP A 257 13.26 3.38 71.18
C ASP A 257 13.50 3.61 69.68
N TYR A 258 14.50 2.91 69.13
CA TYR A 258 14.74 2.88 67.68
C TYR A 258 13.67 2.03 66.99
N GLU A 259 12.70 2.68 66.33
CA GLU A 259 11.67 2.01 65.55
C GLU A 259 12.22 1.58 64.17
N TYR A 260 12.47 0.28 64.00
CA TYR A 260 12.91 -0.30 62.72
C TYR A 260 11.75 -0.34 61.72
N LYS A 261 11.73 0.56 60.72
CA LYS A 261 10.79 0.50 59.59
C LYS A 261 11.53 0.41 58.26
N LEU A 262 11.66 -0.81 57.72
CA LEU A 262 12.04 -1.00 56.32
C LEU A 262 10.79 -0.74 55.46
N LEU A 263 10.82 0.22 54.54
CA LEU A 263 9.69 0.51 53.66
C LEU A 263 9.89 -0.17 52.30
N TYR A 264 8.79 -0.53 51.63
CA TYR A 264 8.86 -1.20 50.33
C TYR A 264 9.56 -0.35 49.26
N HIS A 265 9.39 0.98 49.28
CA HIS A 265 10.04 1.86 48.32
C HIS A 265 11.56 1.94 48.48
N ASP A 266 12.09 1.82 49.71
CA ASP A 266 13.53 1.80 49.97
C ASP A 266 14.16 0.53 49.40
N VAL A 267 13.48 -0.62 49.58
CA VAL A 267 13.89 -1.89 49.02
C VAL A 267 13.80 -1.90 47.48
N PHE A 268 12.76 -1.27 46.93
CA PHE A 268 12.60 -1.11 45.50
C PHE A 268 13.69 -0.21 44.89
N TYR A 269 14.03 0.89 45.56
CA TYR A 269 15.14 1.77 45.22
C TYR A 269 16.48 1.01 45.22
N TYR A 270 16.78 0.28 46.29
CA TYR A 270 17.96 -0.58 46.40
C TYR A 270 18.03 -1.59 45.24
N THR A 271 16.91 -2.24 44.93
CA THR A 271 16.83 -3.23 43.85
C THR A 271 17.13 -2.60 42.49
N ILE A 272 16.59 -1.42 42.20
CA ILE A 272 16.85 -0.69 40.96
C ILE A 272 18.34 -0.32 40.82
N ILE A 273 18.95 0.21 41.88
CA ILE A 273 20.37 0.63 41.90
C ILE A 273 21.32 -0.56 41.74
N THR A 274 20.92 -1.71 42.26
CA THR A 274 21.68 -2.95 42.13
C THR A 274 21.57 -3.51 40.72
N ILE A 275 20.36 -3.53 40.13
CA ILE A 275 20.12 -3.93 38.74
C ILE A 275 20.85 -2.99 37.75
N SER A 276 20.87 -1.69 38.03
CA SER A 276 21.57 -0.70 37.22
C SER A 276 23.09 -0.70 37.42
N THR A 277 23.62 -1.57 38.29
CA THR A 277 25.05 -1.72 38.60
C THR A 277 25.72 -0.49 39.23
N VAL A 278 24.93 0.46 39.77
CA VAL A 278 25.46 1.68 40.40
C VAL A 278 25.98 1.40 41.81
N GLY A 279 25.17 0.74 42.65
CA GLY A 279 25.58 0.28 43.98
C GLY A 279 26.09 1.36 44.95
N TYR A 280 25.25 2.33 45.33
CA TYR A 280 25.64 3.39 46.28
C TYR A 280 26.08 2.88 47.66
N GLY A 281 25.60 1.70 48.07
CA GLY A 281 25.97 1.06 49.35
C GLY A 281 25.26 1.67 50.57
N ASP A 282 24.23 2.49 50.35
CA ASP A 282 23.35 3.06 51.37
C ASP A 282 22.36 2.02 51.94
N PHE A 283 21.90 1.09 51.10
CA PHE A 283 21.17 -0.10 51.51
C PHE A 283 21.95 -1.36 51.08
N PHE A 284 21.97 -2.38 51.94
CA PHE A 284 22.62 -3.66 51.65
C PHE A 284 21.98 -4.82 52.46
N PRO A 285 22.04 -6.06 51.95
CA PRO A 285 21.54 -7.25 52.66
C PRO A 285 22.33 -7.48 53.93
N ILE A 286 21.62 -7.55 55.06
CA ILE A 286 22.23 -7.94 56.34
C ILE A 286 22.11 -9.46 56.50
N SER A 287 20.95 -10.03 56.15
CA SER A 287 20.69 -11.47 56.21
C SER A 287 21.53 -12.26 55.21
N ASP A 288 22.03 -13.43 55.61
CA ASP A 288 22.75 -14.35 54.71
C ASP A 288 21.85 -14.83 53.56
N TRP A 289 20.55 -15.00 53.80
CA TRP A 289 19.57 -15.29 52.76
C TRP A 289 19.34 -14.09 51.83
N GLY A 290 19.40 -12.86 52.35
CA GLY A 290 19.37 -11.63 51.56
C GLY A 290 20.56 -11.53 50.61
N LYS A 291 21.78 -11.87 51.07
CA LYS A 291 23.00 -11.89 50.24
C LYS A 291 22.92 -12.92 49.11
N VAL A 292 22.40 -14.11 49.40
CA VAL A 292 22.16 -15.15 48.38
C VAL A 292 21.12 -14.68 47.36
N LEU A 293 20.03 -14.04 47.82
CA LEU A 293 18.97 -13.54 46.94
C LEU A 293 19.47 -12.47 45.98
N VAL A 294 20.26 -11.50 46.47
CA VAL A 294 20.85 -10.44 45.64
C VAL A 294 21.84 -11.02 44.63
N SER A 295 22.64 -12.01 45.02
CA SER A 295 23.56 -12.71 44.12
C SER A 295 22.81 -13.43 42.99
N LEU A 296 21.72 -14.13 43.33
CA LEU A 296 20.85 -14.79 42.36
C LEU A 296 20.15 -13.79 41.42
N MET A 297 19.67 -12.66 41.97
CA MET A 297 19.06 -11.57 41.21
C MET A 297 20.00 -11.04 40.14
N LEU A 298 21.24 -10.73 40.51
CA LEU A 298 22.26 -10.23 39.58
C LEU A 298 22.52 -11.22 38.43
N ALA A 299 22.68 -12.51 38.76
CA ALA A 299 22.88 -13.57 37.75
C ALA A 299 21.70 -13.69 36.77
N ILE A 300 20.46 -13.71 37.28
CA ILE A 300 19.24 -13.81 36.46
C ILE A 300 19.08 -12.56 35.57
N THR A 301 19.28 -11.38 36.15
CA THR A 301 19.14 -10.09 35.48
C THR A 301 20.13 -9.98 34.33
N PHE A 302 21.40 -10.32 34.56
CA PHE A 302 22.44 -10.28 33.53
C PHE A 302 22.13 -11.19 32.33
N VAL A 303 21.66 -12.42 32.58
CA VAL A 303 21.30 -13.38 31.51
C VAL A 303 20.08 -12.92 30.71
N ILE A 304 19.04 -12.43 31.39
CA ILE A 304 17.79 -12.01 30.72
C ILE A 304 18.04 -10.74 29.89
N ILE A 305 18.68 -9.72 30.47
CA ILE A 305 18.98 -8.47 29.77
C ILE A 305 19.83 -8.74 28.53
N SER A 306 20.90 -9.54 28.65
CA SER A 306 21.77 -9.84 27.52
C SER A 306 21.02 -10.50 26.36
N LYS A 307 20.14 -11.46 26.64
CA LYS A 307 19.30 -12.08 25.61
C LYS A 307 18.32 -11.10 24.97
N GLN A 308 17.69 -10.25 25.77
CA GLN A 308 16.71 -9.28 25.30
C GLN A 308 17.34 -8.18 24.44
N THR A 309 18.52 -7.68 24.82
CA THR A 309 19.29 -6.70 24.05
C THR A 309 19.74 -7.29 22.72
N ASN A 310 20.26 -8.52 22.68
CA ASN A 310 20.64 -9.18 21.42
C ASN A 310 19.44 -9.36 20.48
N ARG A 311 18.27 -9.72 21.04
CA ARG A 311 17.04 -9.82 20.24
C ARG A 311 16.60 -8.46 19.69
N LEU A 312 16.67 -7.41 20.50
CA LEU A 312 16.38 -6.05 20.07
C LEU A 312 17.34 -5.58 18.97
N LEU A 313 18.65 -5.77 19.15
CA LEU A 313 19.67 -5.45 18.14
C LEU A 313 19.45 -6.21 16.85
N THR A 314 19.10 -7.51 16.93
CA THR A 314 18.75 -8.32 15.76
C THR A 314 17.52 -7.75 15.05
N LEU A 315 16.45 -7.42 15.77
CA LEU A 315 15.23 -6.84 15.19
C LEU A 315 15.48 -5.46 14.57
N MET A 316 16.31 -4.63 15.22
CA MET A 316 16.71 -3.32 14.70
C MET A 316 17.64 -3.45 13.48
N GLY A 317 18.48 -4.49 13.43
CA GLY A 317 19.38 -4.78 12.31
C GLY A 317 18.70 -5.47 11.12
N MET A 318 17.57 -6.15 11.34
CA MET A 318 16.76 -6.76 10.27
C MET A 318 15.96 -5.74 9.47
N GLN A 319 15.71 -4.54 10.01
CA GLN A 319 15.03 -3.48 9.28
C GLN A 319 16.04 -2.64 8.50
N SER A 320 15.88 -2.56 7.19
CA SER A 320 16.73 -1.71 6.35
C SER A 320 16.63 -0.24 6.79
N VAL A 321 17.64 0.56 6.47
CA VAL A 321 17.63 2.02 6.71
C VAL A 321 16.43 2.66 5.99
N TYR A 322 16.09 2.19 4.79
CA TYR A 322 15.01 2.70 3.96
C TYR A 322 13.61 2.31 4.45
N ALA A 323 13.48 1.16 5.13
CA ALA A 323 12.23 0.72 5.78
C ALA A 323 11.93 1.55 7.04
N ARG A 324 12.97 2.11 7.68
CA ARG A 324 12.83 2.98 8.86
C ARG A 324 12.56 4.45 8.51
N HIS A 325 12.88 4.86 7.28
CA HIS A 325 12.70 6.23 6.85
C HIS A 325 11.21 6.57 6.69
N ARG A 326 10.84 7.82 7.00
CA ARG A 326 9.48 8.35 6.87
C ARG A 326 9.56 9.74 6.26
N PHE A 327 8.77 9.98 5.23
CA PHE A 327 8.63 11.31 4.65
C PHE A 327 7.71 12.16 5.52
N ARG A 328 8.07 13.44 5.67
CA ARG A 328 7.20 14.45 6.27
C ARG A 328 6.93 15.50 5.21
N ALA A 329 5.68 15.56 4.77
CA ALA A 329 5.24 16.61 3.87
C ALA A 329 5.46 17.98 4.52
N SER A 330 5.94 18.92 3.73
CA SER A 330 6.09 20.32 4.12
C SER A 330 4.93 21.09 3.51
N THR A 331 4.32 22.00 4.26
CA THR A 331 3.23 22.83 3.73
C THR A 331 3.69 23.78 2.61
N ARG A 332 5.01 24.02 2.49
CA ARG A 332 5.61 24.96 1.55
C ARG A 332 6.09 24.32 0.24
N ALA A 333 6.44 23.04 0.25
CA ALA A 333 6.99 22.35 -0.92
C ALA A 333 6.09 21.17 -1.28
N SER A 334 5.64 21.12 -2.54
CA SER A 334 4.90 19.96 -3.04
C SER A 334 5.82 18.77 -3.21
N HIS A 335 5.25 17.57 -3.22
CA HIS A 335 5.98 16.36 -3.49
C HIS A 335 5.24 15.46 -4.47
N VAL A 336 6.03 14.73 -5.24
CA VAL A 336 5.58 13.76 -6.23
C VAL A 336 5.98 12.37 -5.75
N MET A 337 5.08 11.41 -5.92
CA MET A 337 5.33 10.02 -5.54
C MET A 337 5.57 9.18 -6.79
N VAL A 338 6.59 8.32 -6.77
CA VAL A 338 6.85 7.32 -7.81
C VAL A 338 6.82 5.94 -7.17
N CYS A 339 6.06 5.01 -7.74
CA CYS A 339 6.02 3.63 -7.28
C CYS A 339 5.92 2.65 -8.45
N GLY A 340 5.90 1.35 -8.13
CA GLY A 340 5.91 0.28 -9.12
C GLY A 340 7.29 -0.34 -9.26
N ASN A 341 7.63 -0.82 -10.46
CA ASN A 341 8.91 -1.47 -10.68
C ASN A 341 9.94 -0.49 -11.24
N ILE A 342 10.64 0.20 -10.34
CA ILE A 342 11.60 1.26 -10.68
C ILE A 342 13.01 0.66 -10.71
N GLN A 343 13.51 0.38 -11.91
CA GLN A 343 14.89 -0.07 -12.14
C GLN A 343 15.86 1.11 -12.17
N THR A 344 17.15 0.87 -11.94
CA THR A 344 18.22 1.89 -11.95
C THR A 344 18.21 2.77 -13.20
N GLN A 345 18.15 2.18 -14.40
CA GLN A 345 18.14 2.98 -15.63
C GLN A 345 16.86 3.81 -15.77
N SER A 346 15.69 3.20 -15.54
CA SER A 346 14.42 3.93 -15.59
C SER A 346 14.32 5.04 -14.55
N ALA A 347 14.94 4.87 -13.39
CA ALA A 347 15.00 5.88 -12.35
C ALA A 347 15.88 7.04 -12.79
N ARG A 348 17.05 6.75 -13.36
CA ARG A 348 17.94 7.77 -13.91
C ARG A 348 17.26 8.57 -15.02
N ASP A 349 16.68 7.88 -16.00
CA ASP A 349 15.97 8.53 -17.11
C ASP A 349 14.84 9.43 -16.59
N PHE A 350 14.07 8.95 -15.59
CA PHE A 350 13.01 9.74 -14.98
C PHE A 350 13.54 10.93 -14.18
N LEU A 351 14.60 10.76 -13.39
CA LEU A 351 15.18 11.80 -12.56
C LEU A 351 15.84 12.90 -13.39
N THR A 352 16.57 12.52 -14.44
CA THR A 352 17.19 13.46 -15.38
C THR A 352 16.13 14.31 -16.07
N GLU A 353 15.02 13.70 -16.50
CA GLU A 353 13.92 14.43 -17.10
C GLU A 353 13.17 15.31 -16.07
N PHE A 354 12.84 14.75 -14.90
CA PHE A 354 12.03 15.46 -13.89
C PHE A 354 12.74 16.66 -13.25
N PHE A 355 14.07 16.61 -13.13
CA PHE A 355 14.89 17.69 -12.57
C PHE A 355 15.68 18.46 -13.64
N HIS A 356 15.30 18.35 -14.91
CA HIS A 356 15.96 19.11 -15.98
C HIS A 356 15.75 20.62 -15.79
N PRO A 357 16.77 21.46 -16.05
CA PRO A 357 16.65 22.92 -15.93
C PRO A 357 15.57 23.54 -16.82
N ASP A 358 15.33 22.97 -18.01
CA ASP A 358 14.39 23.51 -19.02
C ASP A 358 12.93 23.53 -18.54
N HIS A 359 12.58 22.69 -17.56
CA HIS A 359 11.24 22.65 -16.94
C HIS A 359 11.06 23.71 -15.83
N GLY A 360 12.07 24.56 -15.59
CA GLY A 360 12.10 25.58 -14.54
C GLY A 360 12.47 25.05 -13.15
N GLN A 361 12.68 25.96 -12.18
CA GLN A 361 13.02 25.60 -10.79
C GLN A 361 11.80 25.03 -10.04
N ALA A 362 11.56 23.73 -10.17
CA ALA A 362 10.61 23.03 -9.33
C ALA A 362 11.27 22.66 -7.98
N ASP A 363 10.92 23.38 -6.91
CA ASP A 363 11.24 23.02 -5.51
C ASP A 363 10.54 21.71 -5.03
N ALA A 364 10.05 20.90 -5.97
CA ALA A 364 9.28 19.70 -5.71
C ALA A 364 10.18 18.54 -5.26
N LYS A 365 9.79 17.85 -4.19
CA LYS A 365 10.50 16.66 -3.71
C LYS A 365 9.97 15.40 -4.38
N LEU A 366 10.85 14.47 -4.70
CA LEU A 366 10.49 13.16 -5.25
C LEU A 366 10.57 12.07 -4.18
N VAL A 367 9.49 11.33 -3.98
CA VAL A 367 9.43 10.18 -3.06
C VAL A 367 9.27 8.89 -3.86
N ILE A 368 10.29 8.03 -3.81
CA ILE A 368 10.29 6.71 -4.45
C ILE A 368 9.83 5.66 -3.44
N LEU A 369 8.75 4.95 -3.72
CA LEU A 369 8.25 3.82 -2.93
C LEU A 369 8.43 2.50 -3.69
N SER A 370 9.27 1.63 -3.15
CA SER A 370 9.61 0.33 -3.75
C SER A 370 9.62 -0.78 -2.70
N PRO A 371 9.12 -2.00 -3.02
CA PRO A 371 9.09 -3.12 -2.07
C PRO A 371 10.46 -3.74 -1.80
N HIS A 372 11.49 -3.37 -2.57
CA HIS A 372 12.85 -3.89 -2.44
C HIS A 372 13.80 -2.78 -1.98
N THR A 373 14.88 -3.17 -1.29
CA THR A 373 16.00 -2.27 -1.00
C THR A 373 16.61 -1.77 -2.30
N PRO A 374 17.16 -0.53 -2.35
CA PRO A 374 17.78 -0.01 -3.55
C PRO A 374 19.01 -0.85 -3.92
N ASP A 375 19.12 -1.21 -5.20
CA ASP A 375 20.31 -1.84 -5.76
C ASP A 375 21.50 -0.86 -5.70
N ALA A 376 22.74 -1.37 -5.80
CA ALA A 376 23.96 -0.55 -5.74
C ALA A 376 23.96 0.63 -6.74
N GLY A 377 23.38 0.42 -7.94
CA GLY A 377 23.22 1.48 -8.94
C GLY A 377 22.22 2.56 -8.51
N MET A 378 21.10 2.18 -7.89
CA MET A 378 20.13 3.13 -7.33
C MET A 378 20.73 3.88 -6.15
N GLU A 379 21.49 3.21 -5.28
CA GLU A 379 22.16 3.87 -4.16
C GLU A 379 23.17 4.91 -4.63
N TYR A 380 23.90 4.64 -5.73
CA TYR A 380 24.78 5.63 -6.35
C TYR A 380 24.01 6.88 -6.81
N ILE A 381 22.85 6.70 -7.46
CA ILE A 381 21.98 7.80 -7.90
C ILE A 381 21.46 8.61 -6.70
N LEU A 382 21.01 7.93 -5.63
CA LEU A 382 20.48 8.60 -4.44
C LEU A 382 21.55 9.37 -3.65
N ARG A 383 22.83 9.01 -3.79
CA ARG A 383 23.97 9.71 -3.17
C ARG A 383 24.55 10.81 -4.05
N SER A 384 24.12 10.92 -5.31
CA SER A 384 24.63 11.96 -6.20
C SER A 384 24.22 13.35 -5.68
N ALA A 385 25.09 14.34 -5.90
CA ALA A 385 24.80 15.73 -5.52
C ALA A 385 23.61 16.31 -6.31
N GLU A 386 23.39 15.82 -7.53
CA GLU A 386 22.31 16.23 -8.44
C GLU A 386 20.92 15.84 -7.89
N PHE A 387 20.75 14.60 -7.43
CA PHE A 387 19.41 14.07 -7.09
C PHE A 387 19.19 13.86 -5.59
N GLY A 388 20.25 13.64 -4.81
CA GLY A 388 20.15 13.15 -3.44
C GLY A 388 19.46 14.11 -2.46
N ALA A 389 19.54 15.42 -2.67
CA ALA A 389 18.88 16.40 -1.81
C ALA A 389 17.35 16.43 -1.98
N ASN A 390 16.88 16.17 -3.20
CA ASN A 390 15.47 16.30 -3.59
C ASN A 390 14.76 14.94 -3.75
N THR A 391 15.50 13.82 -3.68
CA THR A 391 14.97 12.46 -3.84
C THR A 391 15.04 11.67 -2.55
N ILE A 392 13.92 11.07 -2.15
CA ILE A 392 13.80 10.24 -0.93
C ILE A 392 13.32 8.86 -1.31
N TYR A 393 14.08 7.83 -0.94
CA TYR A 393 13.73 6.43 -1.17
C TYR A 393 13.13 5.80 0.09
N LEU A 394 11.98 5.16 -0.05
CA LEU A 394 11.27 4.44 0.99
C LEU A 394 11.08 2.98 0.58
N GLU A 395 11.54 2.06 1.42
CA GLU A 395 11.20 0.64 1.26
C GLU A 395 9.80 0.37 1.82
N GLY A 396 8.92 -0.11 0.96
CA GLY A 396 7.52 -0.39 1.27
C GLY A 396 6.67 -0.67 0.03
N SER A 397 5.45 -1.15 0.22
CA SER A 397 4.54 -1.50 -0.87
C SER A 397 3.38 -0.53 -0.98
N ALA A 398 3.06 -0.10 -2.21
CA ALA A 398 1.86 0.72 -2.46
C ALA A 398 0.53 -0.02 -2.19
N MET A 399 0.57 -1.34 -1.95
CA MET A 399 -0.58 -2.13 -1.54
C MET A 399 -0.87 -2.03 -0.03
N ASN A 400 0.09 -1.53 0.75
CA ASN A 400 0.01 -1.43 2.20
C ASN A 400 -0.30 0.01 2.62
N GLU A 401 -1.36 0.19 3.40
CA GLU A 401 -1.81 1.51 3.82
C GLU A 401 -0.79 2.24 4.70
N THR A 402 -0.09 1.50 5.56
CA THR A 402 0.92 2.08 6.46
C THR A 402 2.09 2.70 5.69
N ASP A 403 2.48 2.12 4.55
CA ASP A 403 3.53 2.63 3.68
C ASP A 403 3.06 3.86 2.89
N LEU A 404 1.79 3.89 2.46
CA LEU A 404 1.20 5.07 1.83
C LEU A 404 1.14 6.27 2.78
N VAL A 405 0.82 6.03 4.06
CA VAL A 405 0.91 7.06 5.12
C VAL A 405 2.35 7.53 5.33
N ARG A 406 3.34 6.62 5.28
CA ARG A 406 4.77 6.97 5.38
C ARG A 406 5.26 7.85 4.23
N CYS A 407 4.65 7.73 3.06
CA CYS A 407 4.94 8.54 1.88
C CYS A 407 4.15 9.84 1.81
N CYS A 408 3.23 10.10 2.75
CA CYS A 408 2.26 11.18 2.67
C CYS A 408 1.49 11.17 1.32
N ALA A 409 1.04 9.99 0.88
CA ALA A 409 0.39 9.81 -0.42
C ALA A 409 -0.91 10.63 -0.56
N ALA A 410 -1.62 10.93 0.54
CA ALA A 410 -2.83 11.76 0.53
C ALA A 410 -2.56 13.25 0.24
N GLU A 411 -1.33 13.71 0.40
CA GLU A 411 -0.94 15.12 0.23
C GLU A 411 -0.13 15.36 -1.05
N CYS A 412 0.28 14.30 -1.75
CA CYS A 412 1.08 14.41 -2.96
C CYS A 412 0.34 15.13 -4.11
N GLU A 413 1.11 15.73 -4.99
CA GLU A 413 0.58 16.45 -6.15
C GLU A 413 0.28 15.50 -7.32
N TYR A 414 1.21 14.58 -7.59
CA TYR A 414 1.10 13.57 -8.64
C TYR A 414 1.66 12.23 -8.17
N VAL A 415 1.08 11.15 -8.71
CA VAL A 415 1.57 9.78 -8.50
C VAL A 415 1.92 9.15 -9.84
N PHE A 416 3.16 8.73 -10.00
CA PHE A 416 3.64 7.94 -11.12
C PHE A 416 3.73 6.47 -10.75
N ILE A 417 3.14 5.60 -11.57
CA ILE A 417 3.22 4.15 -11.39
C ILE A 417 3.88 3.54 -12.63
N LEU A 418 5.12 3.08 -12.45
CA LEU A 418 5.94 2.51 -13.51
C LEU A 418 5.82 0.99 -13.57
N ALA A 419 5.80 0.45 -14.79
CA ALA A 419 5.72 -0.98 -15.06
C ALA A 419 7.08 -1.55 -15.47
N ASN A 420 7.36 -2.81 -15.13
CA ASN A 420 8.56 -3.49 -15.61
C ASN A 420 8.48 -3.81 -17.11
N LYS A 421 9.21 -3.04 -17.93
CA LYS A 421 9.26 -3.19 -19.40
C LYS A 421 9.84 -4.54 -19.86
N PHE A 422 10.62 -5.20 -19.00
CA PHE A 422 11.37 -6.43 -19.32
C PHE A 422 10.83 -7.66 -18.58
N CYS A 423 9.58 -7.61 -18.11
CA CYS A 423 8.96 -8.75 -17.42
C CYS A 423 8.69 -9.94 -18.36
N THR A 424 8.66 -11.14 -17.79
CA THR A 424 8.34 -12.38 -18.52
C THR A 424 6.86 -12.48 -18.86
N ASP A 425 5.98 -12.00 -17.97
CA ASP A 425 4.55 -11.94 -18.19
C ASP A 425 4.02 -10.49 -18.08
N PRO A 426 3.90 -9.79 -19.22
CA PRO A 426 3.33 -8.44 -19.27
C PRO A 426 1.91 -8.33 -18.74
N GLN A 427 1.10 -9.39 -18.81
CA GLN A 427 -0.29 -9.32 -18.35
C GLN A 427 -0.38 -9.27 -16.82
N ALA A 428 0.45 -10.08 -16.14
CA ALA A 428 0.56 -10.04 -14.69
C ALA A 428 1.13 -8.70 -14.19
N GLU A 429 2.13 -8.14 -14.88
CA GLU A 429 2.72 -6.84 -14.51
C GLU A 429 1.73 -5.69 -14.66
N ASP A 430 0.95 -5.66 -15.76
CA ASP A 430 -0.11 -4.67 -15.96
C ASP A 430 -1.20 -4.78 -14.89
N ALA A 431 -1.60 -6.00 -14.52
CA ALA A 431 -2.58 -6.23 -13.47
C ALA A 431 -2.05 -5.76 -12.09
N ALA A 432 -0.80 -6.04 -11.75
CA ALA A 432 -0.17 -5.58 -10.52
C ALA A 432 -0.09 -4.04 -10.47
N THR A 433 0.29 -3.41 -11.58
CA THR A 433 0.39 -1.95 -11.72
C THR A 433 -0.97 -1.27 -11.56
N ALA A 434 -2.03 -1.85 -12.13
CA ALA A 434 -3.39 -1.38 -11.93
C ALA A 434 -3.88 -1.55 -10.48
N LEU A 435 -3.57 -2.66 -9.82
CA LEU A 435 -3.93 -2.87 -8.41
C LEU A 435 -3.26 -1.84 -7.49
N ARG A 436 -1.99 -1.48 -7.76
CA ARG A 436 -1.31 -0.37 -7.06
C ARG A 436 -2.05 0.94 -7.24
N ALA A 437 -2.53 1.25 -8.46
CA ALA A 437 -3.31 2.45 -8.75
C ALA A 437 -4.63 2.49 -7.94
N VAL A 438 -5.35 1.37 -7.90
CA VAL A 438 -6.59 1.23 -7.12
C VAL A 438 -6.31 1.41 -5.61
N SER A 439 -5.25 0.79 -5.09
CA SER A 439 -4.85 0.90 -3.68
C SER A 439 -4.58 2.36 -3.29
N ILE A 440 -3.79 3.07 -4.09
CA ILE A 440 -3.47 4.48 -3.85
C ILE A 440 -4.73 5.33 -3.91
N LYS A 441 -5.56 5.17 -4.95
CA LYS A 441 -6.81 5.94 -5.06
C LYS A 441 -7.75 5.69 -3.90
N LYS A 442 -7.88 4.44 -3.44
CA LYS A 442 -8.69 4.10 -2.28
C LYS A 442 -8.18 4.80 -1.02
N HIS A 443 -6.86 4.74 -0.77
CA HIS A 443 -6.25 5.40 0.38
C HIS A 443 -6.42 6.93 0.34
N VAL A 444 -6.23 7.54 -0.83
CA VAL A 444 -6.42 8.99 -1.04
C VAL A 444 -7.89 9.36 -0.83
N ALA A 445 -8.84 8.60 -1.38
CA ALA A 445 -10.27 8.85 -1.20
C ALA A 445 -10.70 8.80 0.28
N GLN A 446 -10.05 7.94 1.08
CA GLN A 446 -10.33 7.81 2.52
C GLN A 446 -9.70 8.94 3.36
N ASN A 447 -8.50 9.41 3.00
CA ASN A 447 -7.71 10.29 3.86
C ASN A 447 -7.59 11.75 3.37
N ALA A 448 -7.93 12.06 2.12
CA ALA A 448 -7.65 13.37 1.50
C ALA A 448 -8.85 14.34 1.47
N ASN A 449 -9.86 14.19 2.35
CA ASN A 449 -11.04 15.09 2.43
C ASN A 449 -11.71 15.39 1.06
N GLY A 450 -11.79 14.39 0.18
CA GLY A 450 -12.39 14.54 -1.15
C GLY A 450 -11.49 15.17 -2.22
N LYS A 451 -10.22 15.48 -1.91
CA LYS A 451 -9.20 15.84 -2.91
C LYS A 451 -8.89 14.62 -3.75
N ASN A 452 -8.94 14.79 -5.07
CA ASN A 452 -8.58 13.74 -6.01
C ASN A 452 -7.18 13.98 -6.56
N ILE A 453 -6.30 13.00 -6.39
CA ILE A 453 -4.91 13.09 -6.83
C ILE A 453 -4.77 12.45 -8.21
N PRO A 454 -4.19 13.13 -9.20
CA PRO A 454 -3.92 12.56 -10.51
C PRO A 454 -2.92 11.40 -10.41
N VAL A 455 -3.30 10.26 -11.00
CA VAL A 455 -2.43 9.08 -11.13
C VAL A 455 -2.04 8.89 -12.58
N MET A 456 -0.74 8.85 -12.85
CA MET A 456 -0.16 8.51 -14.15
C MET A 456 0.27 7.05 -14.14
N LEU A 457 -0.42 6.25 -14.94
CA LEU A 457 -0.27 4.79 -14.97
C LEU A 457 0.43 4.37 -16.26
N GLN A 458 1.56 3.67 -16.14
CA GLN A 458 2.22 3.03 -17.26
C GLN A 458 1.71 1.59 -17.43
N LEU A 459 1.30 1.23 -18.65
CA LEU A 459 0.89 -0.12 -19.03
C LEU A 459 1.72 -0.60 -20.22
N ILE A 460 1.97 -1.90 -20.29
CA ILE A 460 2.64 -2.55 -21.42
C ILE A 460 1.61 -2.78 -22.53
N ARG A 461 0.56 -3.54 -22.23
CA ARG A 461 -0.38 -4.04 -23.22
C ARG A 461 -1.67 -3.21 -23.31
N PRO A 462 -2.15 -2.89 -24.52
CA PRO A 462 -3.32 -2.05 -24.70
C PRO A 462 -4.64 -2.76 -24.36
N GLU A 463 -4.71 -4.09 -24.44
CA GLU A 463 -5.94 -4.84 -24.15
C GLU A 463 -6.42 -4.60 -22.71
N ASN A 464 -5.49 -4.36 -21.80
CA ASN A 464 -5.76 -4.12 -20.39
C ASN A 464 -6.27 -2.70 -20.10
N LYS A 465 -6.01 -1.74 -21.00
CA LYS A 465 -6.38 -0.30 -20.85
C LYS A 465 -7.87 -0.12 -20.58
N HIS A 466 -8.73 -0.87 -21.25
CA HIS A 466 -10.19 -0.74 -21.13
C HIS A 466 -10.71 -1.16 -19.75
N GLN A 467 -10.15 -2.23 -19.18
CA GLN A 467 -10.53 -2.72 -17.84
C GLN A 467 -10.19 -1.71 -16.75
N PHE A 468 -9.11 -0.94 -16.96
CA PHE A 468 -8.63 0.03 -15.99
C PHE A 468 -9.23 1.41 -16.16
N THR A 469 -9.56 1.81 -17.38
CA THR A 469 -10.25 3.10 -17.63
C THR A 469 -11.60 3.16 -16.93
N SER A 470 -12.33 2.04 -16.84
CA SER A 470 -13.65 2.00 -16.18
C SER A 470 -13.59 1.87 -14.66
N SER A 471 -12.52 1.29 -14.11
CA SER A 471 -12.39 0.96 -12.68
C SER A 471 -11.54 1.96 -11.89
N VAL A 472 -10.53 2.56 -12.52
CA VAL A 472 -9.58 3.47 -11.87
C VAL A 472 -9.93 4.93 -12.14
N TYR A 473 -10.55 5.26 -13.27
CA TYR A 473 -10.74 6.66 -13.69
C TYR A 473 -12.20 7.09 -13.61
N GLY A 474 -12.46 8.08 -12.75
CA GLY A 474 -13.67 8.88 -12.86
C GLY A 474 -13.63 9.74 -14.13
N ARG A 475 -14.77 10.01 -14.78
CA ARG A 475 -14.82 10.84 -16.01
C ARG A 475 -14.40 12.31 -15.82
N LYS A 476 -14.06 12.74 -14.60
CA LYS A 476 -13.65 14.12 -14.23
C LYS A 476 -12.17 14.23 -13.81
N GLU A 477 -11.36 13.17 -13.98
CA GLU A 477 -10.03 13.11 -13.38
C GLU A 477 -8.92 13.41 -14.39
N ARG A 478 -7.92 14.22 -14.00
CA ARG A 478 -6.68 14.49 -14.76
C ARG A 478 -5.71 13.29 -14.84
N SER A 479 -6.13 12.13 -14.37
CA SER A 479 -5.28 10.94 -14.37
C SER A 479 -5.04 10.50 -15.84
N GLN A 480 -3.85 9.98 -16.14
CA GLN A 480 -3.49 9.53 -17.49
C GLN A 480 -3.05 8.05 -17.51
N ILE A 481 -3.30 7.37 -18.63
CA ILE A 481 -2.81 6.00 -18.88
C ILE A 481 -1.89 6.04 -20.11
N ILE A 482 -0.64 5.68 -19.91
CA ILE A 482 0.38 5.60 -20.96
C ILE A 482 0.58 4.12 -21.30
N CYS A 483 0.10 3.70 -22.47
CA CYS A 483 0.32 2.33 -22.96
C CYS A 483 1.52 2.30 -23.92
N MET A 484 2.55 1.53 -23.56
CA MET A 484 3.81 1.49 -24.29
C MET A 484 3.68 0.84 -25.67
N ASP A 485 3.03 -0.33 -25.77
CA ASP A 485 2.87 -1.00 -27.06
C ASP A 485 1.98 -0.18 -28.02
N GLU A 486 0.99 0.54 -27.49
CA GLU A 486 0.17 1.46 -28.28
C GLU A 486 1.03 2.57 -28.90
N ILE A 487 1.80 3.31 -28.09
CA ILE A 487 2.65 4.40 -28.57
C ILE A 487 3.73 3.88 -29.52
N LYS A 488 4.42 2.80 -29.15
CA LYS A 488 5.45 2.16 -29.96
C LYS A 488 4.94 1.77 -31.34
N LEU A 489 3.78 1.13 -31.44
CA LEU A 489 3.23 0.69 -32.72
C LEU A 489 2.73 1.86 -33.59
N HIS A 490 2.16 2.92 -33.00
CA HIS A 490 1.83 4.14 -33.73
C HIS A 490 3.09 4.82 -34.28
N LEU A 491 4.15 4.96 -33.48
CA LEU A 491 5.42 5.57 -33.89
C LEU A 491 6.10 4.78 -35.01
N LEU A 492 6.14 3.45 -34.90
CA LEU A 492 6.70 2.57 -35.95
C LEU A 492 5.88 2.65 -37.25
N ALA A 493 4.55 2.65 -37.15
CA ALA A 493 3.68 2.76 -38.33
C ALA A 493 3.82 4.13 -39.00
N LYS A 494 3.89 5.22 -38.23
CA LYS A 494 4.16 6.55 -38.78
C LYS A 494 5.55 6.64 -39.40
N SER A 495 6.56 6.01 -38.80
CA SER A 495 7.92 5.96 -39.34
C SER A 495 8.01 5.17 -40.65
N ALA A 496 7.12 4.18 -40.84
CA ALA A 496 6.96 3.47 -42.10
C ALA A 496 6.32 4.33 -43.21
N LEU A 497 5.58 5.39 -42.85
CA LEU A 497 5.03 6.37 -43.81
C LEU A 497 5.99 7.56 -44.04
N CYS A 498 6.57 8.07 -42.96
CA CYS A 498 7.46 9.23 -42.91
C CYS A 498 8.78 8.85 -42.21
N PRO A 499 9.89 8.68 -42.96
CA PRO A 499 11.17 8.28 -42.38
C PRO A 499 11.67 9.29 -41.35
N GLY A 500 12.24 8.81 -40.23
CA GLY A 500 12.76 9.68 -39.16
C GLY A 500 11.71 10.20 -38.19
N PHE A 501 10.41 9.94 -38.41
CA PHE A 501 9.33 10.44 -37.55
C PHE A 501 9.47 9.98 -36.09
N SER A 502 9.86 8.72 -35.84
CA SER A 502 10.08 8.24 -34.47
C SER A 502 11.20 9.00 -33.76
N THR A 503 12.30 9.31 -34.46
CA THR A 503 13.45 10.03 -33.89
C THR A 503 13.06 11.47 -33.60
N MET A 504 12.40 12.14 -34.55
CA MET A 504 11.88 13.49 -34.36
C MET A 504 10.98 13.57 -33.13
N VAL A 505 9.97 12.70 -33.02
CA VAL A 505 9.07 12.71 -31.85
C VAL A 505 9.79 12.34 -30.56
N SER A 506 10.80 11.45 -30.60
CA SER A 506 11.55 11.07 -29.40
C SER A 506 12.46 12.19 -28.88
N ASN A 507 13.00 13.01 -29.78
CA ASN A 507 13.79 14.19 -29.40
C ASN A 507 12.88 15.28 -28.82
N LEU A 508 11.72 15.54 -29.46
CA LEU A 508 10.77 16.58 -29.02
C LEU A 508 10.13 16.35 -27.63
N ILE A 509 10.25 15.15 -27.06
CA ILE A 509 9.65 14.77 -25.76
C ILE A 509 10.70 14.54 -24.68
N LYS A 510 11.99 14.73 -24.99
CA LYS A 510 13.09 14.43 -24.08
C LYS A 510 14.01 15.64 -24.02
N SER A 511 14.29 16.10 -22.81
CA SER A 511 15.26 17.17 -22.62
C SER A 511 16.70 16.72 -22.80
N CYS A 512 17.52 17.61 -23.36
CA CYS A 512 18.86 17.27 -23.81
C CYS A 512 19.85 18.45 -23.72
N ASP A 513 20.77 18.37 -22.76
CA ASP A 513 21.91 19.29 -22.59
C ASP A 513 23.06 19.10 -23.61
N ALA A 514 22.83 18.43 -24.75
CA ALA A 514 23.92 18.11 -25.65
C ALA A 514 24.37 19.34 -26.44
N GLU A 515 25.63 19.72 -26.29
CA GLU A 515 26.27 20.76 -27.10
C GLU A 515 27.15 20.12 -28.18
N ALA A 516 27.07 20.63 -29.41
CA ALA A 516 27.97 20.22 -30.48
C ALA A 516 29.28 21.01 -30.38
N ASP A 517 30.42 20.32 -30.39
CA ASP A 517 31.72 20.98 -30.47
C ASP A 517 31.92 21.63 -31.85
N ASP A 518 32.68 22.72 -31.92
CA ASP A 518 33.00 23.45 -33.16
C ASP A 518 33.70 22.55 -34.19
N SER A 519 34.34 21.47 -33.74
CA SER A 519 34.98 20.46 -34.59
C SER A 519 34.03 19.44 -35.22
N SER A 520 32.75 19.45 -34.82
CA SER A 520 31.73 18.50 -35.29
C SER A 520 31.35 18.75 -36.76
N PRO A 521 30.94 17.71 -37.51
CA PRO A 521 30.38 17.90 -38.85
C PRO A 521 29.14 18.81 -38.84
N GLU A 522 28.94 19.59 -39.89
CA GLU A 522 27.82 20.53 -40.04
C GLU A 522 26.44 19.86 -39.82
N TRP A 523 26.22 18.67 -40.38
CA TRP A 523 24.97 17.94 -40.19
C TRP A 523 24.70 17.56 -38.72
N LEU A 524 25.76 17.36 -37.92
CA LEU A 524 25.63 17.02 -36.51
C LEU A 524 25.32 18.28 -35.69
N GLN A 525 25.89 19.43 -36.06
CA GLN A 525 25.57 20.72 -35.44
C GLN A 525 24.09 21.07 -35.67
N GLU A 526 23.59 20.95 -36.91
CA GLU A 526 22.18 21.13 -37.22
C GLU A 526 21.28 20.12 -36.49
N TYR A 527 21.73 18.87 -36.39
CA TYR A 527 20.98 17.84 -35.66
C TYR A 527 20.89 18.15 -34.17
N VAL A 528 21.99 18.56 -33.53
CA VAL A 528 22.02 18.92 -32.11
C VAL A 528 21.16 20.16 -31.84
N GLN A 529 21.19 21.16 -32.72
CA GLN A 529 20.28 22.29 -32.64
C GLN A 529 18.80 21.85 -32.71
N GLY A 530 18.47 20.90 -33.58
CA GLY A 530 17.12 20.34 -33.65
C GLY A 530 16.74 19.42 -32.49
N VAL A 531 17.73 18.89 -31.74
CA VAL A 531 17.50 18.05 -30.55
C VAL A 531 17.10 18.91 -29.35
N GLY A 532 17.57 20.15 -29.26
CA GLY A 532 17.19 21.09 -28.18
C GLY A 532 15.74 21.58 -28.27
N GLN A 533 15.03 21.32 -29.36
CA GLN A 533 13.64 21.74 -29.53
C GLN A 533 12.69 20.79 -28.78
N GLU A 534 11.76 21.35 -28.01
CA GLU A 534 10.81 20.61 -27.19
C GLU A 534 9.36 21.07 -27.39
N ILE A 535 8.39 20.28 -26.91
CA ILE A 535 6.96 20.62 -26.99
C ILE A 535 6.50 21.33 -25.71
N TYR A 536 6.11 22.59 -25.85
CA TYR A 536 5.54 23.38 -24.76
C TYR A 536 4.06 23.69 -24.97
N ARG A 537 3.31 23.72 -23.86
CA ARG A 537 1.92 24.18 -23.80
C ARG A 537 1.89 25.54 -23.13
N THR A 538 1.61 26.59 -23.89
CA THR A 538 1.61 27.98 -23.40
C THR A 538 0.27 28.66 -23.65
N LYS A 539 -0.01 29.72 -22.90
CA LYS A 539 -1.20 30.54 -23.09
C LYS A 539 -0.91 31.60 -24.14
N LEU A 540 -1.81 31.76 -25.11
CA LEU A 540 -1.63 32.78 -26.13
C LEU A 540 -2.10 34.15 -25.64
N SER A 541 -1.32 35.21 -25.93
CA SER A 541 -1.71 36.59 -25.66
C SER A 541 -3.09 36.94 -26.27
N PRO A 542 -3.94 37.71 -25.55
CA PRO A 542 -5.23 38.18 -26.08
C PRO A 542 -5.13 38.97 -27.38
N SER A 543 -3.96 39.55 -27.70
CA SER A 543 -3.72 40.34 -28.90
C SER A 543 -3.93 39.52 -30.18
N PHE A 544 -3.71 38.20 -30.15
CA PHE A 544 -3.93 37.30 -31.29
C PHE A 544 -5.41 37.00 -31.60
N ARG A 545 -6.33 37.57 -30.83
CA ARG A 545 -7.77 37.38 -31.04
C ARG A 545 -8.22 37.88 -32.41
N GLY A 546 -9.06 37.11 -33.08
CA GLY A 546 -9.58 37.43 -34.41
C GLY A 546 -8.61 37.11 -35.56
N LYS A 547 -7.34 36.78 -35.28
CA LYS A 547 -6.42 36.25 -36.29
C LYS A 547 -6.70 34.77 -36.55
N THR A 548 -6.41 34.33 -37.77
CA THR A 548 -6.44 32.91 -38.12
C THR A 548 -5.22 32.19 -37.53
N PHE A 549 -5.33 30.88 -37.31
CA PHE A 549 -4.22 30.03 -36.87
C PHE A 549 -2.98 30.21 -37.74
N SER A 550 -3.16 30.32 -39.07
CA SER A 550 -2.05 30.45 -40.01
C SER A 550 -1.33 31.79 -39.89
N GLU A 551 -2.08 32.87 -39.67
CA GLU A 551 -1.51 34.21 -39.45
C GLU A 551 -0.77 34.28 -38.12
N ALA A 552 -1.35 33.71 -37.06
CA ALA A 552 -0.70 33.63 -35.75
C ALA A 552 0.58 32.79 -35.80
N ALA A 553 0.51 31.59 -36.40
CA ALA A 553 1.68 30.72 -36.55
C ALA A 553 2.80 31.38 -37.37
N LYS A 554 2.44 32.12 -38.43
CA LYS A 554 3.44 32.89 -39.21
C LYS A 554 4.12 33.95 -38.36
N TYR A 555 3.35 34.74 -37.61
CA TYR A 555 3.89 35.80 -36.76
C TYR A 555 4.78 35.25 -35.64
N ILE A 556 4.33 34.17 -34.99
CA ILE A 556 5.09 33.51 -33.92
C ILE A 556 6.43 32.98 -34.45
N TYR A 557 6.42 32.40 -35.65
CA TYR A 557 7.65 31.92 -36.27
C TYR A 557 8.61 33.06 -36.66
N THR A 558 8.11 34.19 -37.18
CA THR A 558 8.97 35.28 -37.62
C THR A 558 9.55 36.10 -36.47
N GLU A 559 8.78 36.33 -35.41
CA GLU A 559 9.20 37.18 -34.30
C GLU A 559 9.91 36.40 -33.18
N PHE A 560 9.43 35.20 -32.85
CA PHE A 560 9.90 34.43 -31.69
C PHE A 560 10.70 33.17 -32.07
N SER A 561 10.93 32.94 -33.37
CA SER A 561 11.57 31.71 -33.90
C SER A 561 10.93 30.40 -33.40
N SER A 562 9.70 30.46 -32.90
CA SER A 562 8.98 29.33 -32.32
C SER A 562 7.97 28.76 -33.30
N THR A 563 7.77 27.44 -33.30
CA THR A 563 6.86 26.79 -34.26
C THR A 563 5.55 26.39 -33.60
N MET A 564 4.49 27.17 -33.82
CA MET A 564 3.13 26.81 -33.39
C MET A 564 2.54 25.71 -34.27
N PHE A 565 2.16 24.57 -33.68
CA PHE A 565 1.65 23.41 -34.42
C PHE A 565 0.25 22.95 -34.00
N ALA A 566 -0.25 23.35 -32.82
CA ALA A 566 -1.60 23.00 -32.37
C ALA A 566 -2.25 24.05 -31.47
N ILE A 567 -3.57 23.97 -31.34
CA ILE A 567 -4.39 24.86 -30.51
C ILE A 567 -5.46 24.06 -29.74
N GLU A 568 -5.72 24.44 -28.50
CA GLU A 568 -6.78 23.89 -27.67
C GLU A 568 -8.11 24.61 -27.96
N VAL A 569 -9.15 23.83 -28.21
CA VAL A 569 -10.51 24.31 -28.49
C VAL A 569 -11.49 23.62 -27.55
N ASP A 570 -12.21 24.40 -26.76
CA ASP A 570 -13.28 23.89 -25.92
C ASP A 570 -14.55 23.64 -26.74
N VAL A 571 -15.00 22.39 -26.78
CA VAL A 571 -16.25 21.98 -27.41
C VAL A 571 -17.29 21.71 -26.31
N LEU A 572 -18.48 22.30 -26.46
CA LEU A 572 -19.64 21.99 -25.64
C LEU A 572 -20.32 20.75 -26.22
N ASP A 573 -20.33 19.64 -25.48
CA ASP A 573 -21.06 18.43 -25.90
C ASP A 573 -22.57 18.66 -25.78
N GLU A 574 -23.33 18.39 -26.85
CA GLU A 574 -24.78 18.12 -26.73
C GLU A 574 -24.99 16.81 -25.95
N PRO A 575 -26.04 16.68 -25.13
CA PRO A 575 -26.26 15.50 -24.32
C PRO A 575 -26.51 14.24 -25.18
N ASP A 576 -25.62 13.25 -25.07
CA ASP A 576 -25.74 11.92 -25.67
C ASP A 576 -27.14 11.28 -25.43
N GLU A 577 -27.89 10.99 -26.49
CA GLU A 577 -29.17 10.25 -26.48
C GLU A 577 -29.07 8.86 -25.81
N SER A 578 -27.86 8.32 -25.65
CA SER A 578 -27.62 7.07 -24.92
C SER A 578 -27.95 7.13 -23.43
N SER A 579 -28.04 8.34 -22.85
CA SER A 579 -28.46 8.56 -21.46
C SER A 579 -29.98 8.62 -21.26
N VAL A 580 -30.76 8.72 -22.35
CA VAL A 580 -32.22 8.76 -22.32
C VAL A 580 -32.81 7.35 -22.36
N THR A 581 -32.16 6.44 -23.08
CA THR A 581 -32.66 5.05 -23.25
C THR A 581 -32.41 4.15 -22.03
N SER A 582 -31.40 4.42 -21.20
CA SER A 582 -31.18 3.66 -19.94
C SER A 582 -32.15 4.06 -18.82
N LYS A 583 -32.89 5.17 -18.97
CA LYS A 583 -33.90 5.60 -17.98
C LYS A 583 -35.23 4.86 -18.13
N HIS A 584 -35.49 4.21 -19.27
CA HIS A 584 -36.74 3.51 -19.51
C HIS A 584 -36.78 2.04 -19.03
N SER A 585 -35.65 1.45 -18.61
CA SER A 585 -35.60 0.06 -18.10
C SER A 585 -35.45 -0.05 -16.57
N SER A 586 -35.45 1.07 -15.84
CA SER A 586 -35.24 1.12 -14.38
C SER A 586 -36.51 1.48 -13.57
N TRP A 587 -37.69 1.45 -14.20
CA TRP A 587 -38.96 1.61 -13.48
C TRP A 587 -39.55 0.23 -13.14
N ARG A 588 -38.92 -0.47 -12.20
CA ARG A 588 -39.59 -1.50 -11.41
C ARG A 588 -38.81 -1.75 -10.12
N ASN A 589 -39.49 -1.50 -9.02
CA ASN A 589 -39.15 -1.79 -7.62
C ASN A 589 -38.06 -0.94 -6.96
N SER A 590 -38.49 0.15 -6.32
CA SER A 590 -38.24 0.38 -4.89
C SER A 590 -38.98 1.65 -4.45
N ASN A 591 -40.01 1.48 -3.62
CA ASN A 591 -40.55 2.54 -2.80
C ASN A 591 -39.50 2.90 -1.75
N ASP A 592 -38.82 4.02 -1.92
CA ASP A 592 -38.28 4.76 -0.78
C ASP A 592 -38.22 6.24 -1.15
N ALA A 593 -39.12 7.00 -0.51
CA ALA A 593 -39.19 8.43 -0.62
C ALA A 593 -38.23 9.05 0.40
N SER A 594 -37.10 9.58 -0.07
CA SER A 594 -36.39 10.63 0.66
C SER A 594 -35.85 11.68 -0.30
N VAL A 595 -36.16 12.93 0.04
CA VAL A 595 -35.96 14.16 -0.70
C VAL A 595 -34.47 14.53 -0.65
N SER A 596 -33.82 14.67 -1.81
CA SER A 596 -32.66 15.55 -1.96
C SER A 596 -32.66 16.18 -3.35
N GLY A 597 -32.51 17.50 -3.39
CA GLY A 597 -32.60 18.31 -4.60
C GLY A 597 -31.53 17.90 -5.61
N LYS A 598 -31.98 17.52 -6.81
CA LYS A 598 -31.10 17.35 -7.97
C LYS A 598 -30.77 18.74 -8.52
N GLN A 599 -29.58 19.24 -8.22
CA GLN A 599 -28.95 20.29 -9.01
C GLN A 599 -28.76 19.77 -10.43
N GLU A 600 -29.32 20.47 -11.41
CA GLU A 600 -29.02 20.29 -12.83
C GLU A 600 -27.51 20.52 -13.03
N GLY A 601 -26.78 19.47 -13.42
CA GLY A 601 -25.35 19.56 -13.67
C GLY A 601 -25.07 20.41 -14.90
N GLU A 602 -24.16 21.38 -14.76
CA GLU A 602 -23.66 22.23 -15.84
C GLU A 602 -23.25 21.43 -17.09
N PRO A 603 -23.44 21.99 -18.30
CA PRO A 603 -23.01 21.37 -19.55
C PRO A 603 -21.50 21.13 -19.55
N LYS A 604 -21.10 19.90 -19.89
CA LYS A 604 -19.71 19.43 -19.81
C LYS A 604 -18.87 20.02 -20.95
N ARG A 605 -17.74 20.65 -20.60
CA ARG A 605 -16.72 21.09 -21.56
C ARG A 605 -15.74 19.95 -21.84
N ARG A 606 -15.50 19.63 -23.11
CA ARG A 606 -14.38 18.78 -23.54
C ARG A 606 -13.42 19.64 -24.34
N THR A 607 -12.17 19.69 -23.90
CA THR A 607 -11.09 20.36 -24.63
C THR A 607 -10.56 19.42 -25.71
N HIS A 608 -10.55 19.89 -26.94
CA HIS A 608 -9.99 19.20 -28.11
C HIS A 608 -8.70 19.90 -28.53
N VAL A 609 -7.65 19.12 -28.82
CA VAL A 609 -6.43 19.64 -29.44
C VAL A 609 -6.56 19.49 -30.95
N LEU A 610 -6.53 20.60 -31.67
CA LEU A 610 -6.52 20.61 -33.13
C LEU A 610 -5.10 20.82 -33.64
N LEU A 611 -4.61 19.87 -34.44
CA LEU A 611 -3.30 19.96 -35.08
C LEU A 611 -3.42 20.75 -36.40
N ASN A 612 -2.66 21.85 -36.51
CA ASN A 612 -2.61 22.74 -37.67
C ASN A 612 -3.98 23.10 -38.31
N PRO A 613 -4.95 23.65 -37.55
CA PRO A 613 -6.23 24.05 -38.11
C PRO A 613 -6.12 25.43 -38.79
N ALA A 614 -5.55 25.47 -40.00
CA ALA A 614 -5.23 26.70 -40.73
C ALA A 614 -6.34 27.78 -40.77
N TRP A 615 -7.61 27.35 -40.85
CA TRP A 615 -8.79 28.21 -40.95
C TRP A 615 -9.38 28.65 -39.61
N TYR A 616 -8.92 28.09 -38.48
CA TYR A 616 -9.50 28.36 -37.18
C TYR A 616 -9.16 29.79 -36.74
N VAL A 617 -10.18 30.55 -36.32
CA VAL A 617 -10.03 31.92 -35.83
C VAL A 617 -9.95 31.89 -34.31
N ILE A 618 -8.92 32.53 -33.76
CA ILE A 618 -8.67 32.54 -32.32
C ILE A 618 -9.72 33.43 -31.64
N GLY A 619 -10.59 32.81 -30.85
CA GLY A 619 -11.75 33.50 -30.26
C GLY A 619 -11.76 33.64 -28.74
N GLY A 620 -11.04 32.77 -28.01
CA GLY A 620 -11.13 32.66 -26.54
C GLY A 620 -10.10 33.49 -25.78
N GLU A 621 -10.50 34.03 -24.62
CA GLU A 621 -9.60 34.77 -23.69
C GLU A 621 -8.59 33.86 -22.98
N ASP A 622 -8.80 32.54 -22.99
CA ASP A 622 -7.95 31.55 -22.32
C ASP A 622 -7.52 30.44 -23.30
N THR A 623 -7.14 30.86 -24.51
CA THR A 623 -6.71 29.93 -25.56
C THR A 623 -5.29 29.45 -25.30
N HIS A 624 -5.13 28.14 -25.17
CA HIS A 624 -3.81 27.50 -25.05
C HIS A 624 -3.35 26.97 -26.40
N VAL A 625 -2.06 27.08 -26.66
CA VAL A 625 -1.42 26.65 -27.91
C VAL A 625 -0.25 25.73 -27.58
N PHE A 626 0.11 24.89 -28.56
CA PHE A 626 1.30 24.06 -28.48
C PHE A 626 2.33 24.56 -29.47
N VAL A 627 3.53 24.80 -28.96
CA VAL A 627 4.67 25.36 -29.70
C VAL A 627 5.89 24.47 -29.55
N LEU A 628 6.75 24.50 -30.56
CA LEU A 628 8.12 24.01 -30.47
C LEU A 628 9.03 25.20 -30.18
N ALA A 629 9.79 25.11 -29.09
CA ALA A 629 10.74 26.12 -28.63
C ALA A 629 11.95 25.43 -27.98
N ASP A 630 13.04 26.17 -27.80
CA ASP A 630 14.27 25.65 -27.17
C ASP A 630 14.13 25.48 -25.64
N ASP A 631 13.39 26.37 -24.98
CA ASP A 631 13.14 26.29 -23.54
C ASP A 631 11.72 26.79 -23.17
N GLN A 632 11.35 26.60 -21.89
CA GLN A 632 10.06 27.05 -21.39
C GLN A 632 9.93 28.58 -21.37
N GLU A 633 11.02 29.32 -21.16
CA GLU A 633 10.99 30.78 -21.07
C GLU A 633 10.60 31.40 -22.42
N ALA A 634 11.21 30.93 -23.51
CA ALA A 634 10.87 31.30 -24.89
C ALA A 634 9.41 30.98 -25.24
N ALA A 635 8.87 29.87 -24.74
CA ALA A 635 7.45 29.55 -24.92
C ALA A 635 6.52 30.47 -24.12
N ASP A 636 6.94 30.93 -22.95
CA ASP A 636 6.15 31.79 -22.06
C ASP A 636 6.11 33.26 -22.54
N GLU A 637 7.11 33.73 -23.33
CA GLU A 637 7.11 35.05 -23.97
C GLU A 637 5.84 35.32 -24.81
N LEU A 638 5.27 34.27 -25.40
CA LEU A 638 4.05 34.30 -26.20
C LEU A 638 2.80 34.74 -25.42
N THR A 639 2.84 34.59 -24.09
CA THR A 639 1.76 35.03 -23.21
C THR A 639 1.67 36.56 -23.13
N THR A 640 2.81 37.25 -23.26
CA THR A 640 2.94 38.70 -23.11
C THR A 640 3.08 39.46 -24.44
N ALA A 641 3.08 38.75 -25.57
CA ALA A 641 3.30 39.35 -26.88
C ALA A 641 2.19 40.34 -27.29
N ASP A 642 2.58 41.56 -27.67
CA ASP A 642 1.68 42.60 -28.18
C ASP A 642 1.77 42.68 -29.71
N CYS A 643 0.80 42.07 -30.41
CA CYS A 643 0.72 42.17 -31.86
C CYS A 643 0.01 43.47 -32.30
N ASN A 644 0.59 44.64 -32.02
CA ASN A 644 0.13 45.91 -32.59
C ASN A 644 0.89 46.25 -33.88
N ASP A 645 0.12 46.63 -34.90
CA ASP A 645 0.51 46.88 -36.29
C ASP A 645 1.87 47.58 -36.49
N THR A 646 2.86 46.80 -36.92
CA THR A 646 4.04 47.33 -37.63
C THR A 646 4.48 46.39 -38.76
N ASP A 647 3.56 45.88 -39.60
CA ASP A 647 3.97 45.36 -40.93
C ASP A 647 2.83 45.11 -41.94
N GLU A 648 1.85 46.00 -42.00
CA GLU A 648 0.76 45.93 -42.99
C GLU A 648 1.21 46.15 -44.46
N LYS A 649 2.50 46.44 -44.73
CA LYS A 649 3.02 46.77 -46.08
C LYS A 649 3.75 45.66 -46.81
N SER A 650 4.07 44.54 -46.16
CA SER A 650 4.86 43.45 -46.77
C SER A 650 4.00 42.26 -47.25
N VAL A 651 2.78 42.08 -46.72
CA VAL A 651 1.94 40.90 -47.02
C VAL A 651 1.04 41.08 -48.25
N THR A 652 0.66 42.31 -48.60
CA THR A 652 -0.23 42.59 -49.74
C THR A 652 0.43 42.47 -51.11
N ARG A 653 1.76 42.21 -51.19
CA ARG A 653 2.48 42.16 -52.47
C ARG A 653 2.75 40.76 -53.04
N MET A 654 2.43 39.68 -52.29
CA MET A 654 2.67 38.30 -52.77
C MET A 654 1.42 37.42 -52.95
N LEU A 655 0.26 37.83 -52.42
CA LEU A 655 -1.01 37.06 -52.58
C LEU A 655 -1.89 37.54 -53.76
N GLY A 656 -1.34 38.38 -54.64
CA GLY A 656 -2.07 39.02 -55.74
C GLY A 656 -2.24 38.18 -57.02
N GLU A 657 -1.61 37.00 -57.14
CA GLU A 657 -1.75 36.19 -58.36
C GLU A 657 -2.01 34.72 -58.00
N LYS A 658 -3.20 34.22 -58.39
CA LYS A 658 -3.72 32.83 -58.32
C LYS A 658 -4.59 32.45 -57.12
N ALA A 659 -5.58 33.27 -56.79
CA ALA A 659 -6.77 32.82 -56.06
C ALA A 659 -8.09 33.30 -56.71
N GLY A 660 -8.10 33.43 -58.05
CA GLY A 660 -9.29 33.83 -58.82
C GLY A 660 -10.17 32.68 -59.31
N ASP A 661 -9.68 31.43 -59.33
CA ASP A 661 -10.39 30.30 -59.92
C ASP A 661 -10.49 29.14 -58.92
N LEU A 662 -11.34 29.25 -57.90
CA LEU A 662 -11.95 28.09 -57.24
C LEU A 662 -13.16 28.40 -56.33
N PHE A 663 -13.71 29.62 -56.38
CA PHE A 663 -14.95 29.98 -55.68
C PHE A 663 -16.07 30.20 -56.69
N GLY A 664 -16.63 29.09 -57.18
CA GLY A 664 -17.64 29.12 -58.23
C GLY A 664 -18.43 27.83 -58.39
N HIS A 665 -18.64 27.03 -57.35
CA HIS A 665 -19.75 26.08 -57.34
C HIS A 665 -20.06 25.55 -55.93
N VAL A 666 -21.35 25.32 -55.69
CA VAL A 666 -21.96 24.80 -54.45
C VAL A 666 -22.28 25.85 -53.37
N ILE A 667 -23.02 26.90 -53.77
CA ILE A 667 -24.10 27.43 -52.91
C ILE A 667 -25.41 27.15 -53.63
N GLY A 668 -25.96 25.96 -53.37
CA GLY A 668 -27.28 25.54 -53.85
C GLY A 668 -28.24 25.44 -52.68
N LYS A 669 -29.14 26.41 -52.56
CA LYS A 669 -30.31 26.40 -51.66
C LYS A 669 -31.10 25.10 -51.87
N GLY A 670 -31.31 24.35 -50.80
CA GLY A 670 -32.21 23.20 -50.76
C GLY A 670 -32.89 23.14 -49.40
N GLY A 671 -34.11 23.69 -49.31
CA GLY A 671 -34.91 23.73 -48.11
C GLY A 671 -35.12 22.34 -47.49
N ILE A 672 -35.15 22.31 -46.16
CA ILE A 672 -35.55 21.16 -45.36
C ILE A 672 -37.03 20.89 -45.66
N LYS A 673 -37.29 19.96 -46.59
CA LYS A 673 -38.63 19.41 -46.79
C LYS A 673 -38.95 18.51 -45.60
N HIS A 674 -39.95 18.92 -44.83
CA HIS A 674 -40.76 18.01 -44.02
C HIS A 674 -41.28 16.89 -44.93
N MET A 675 -40.73 15.69 -44.77
CA MET A 675 -41.25 14.49 -45.41
C MET A 675 -41.94 13.67 -44.34
N GLY A 676 -43.28 13.67 -44.39
CA GLY A 676 -44.15 13.00 -43.44
C GLY A 676 -43.81 11.53 -43.28
N ARG A 677 -43.56 11.10 -42.05
CA ARG A 677 -43.42 9.69 -41.71
C ARG A 677 -44.83 9.13 -41.49
N ARG A 678 -45.29 8.35 -42.48
CA ARG A 678 -46.47 7.48 -42.38
C ARG A 678 -46.40 6.68 -41.07
N LYS A 679 -47.46 6.73 -40.26
CA LYS A 679 -47.74 5.74 -39.22
C LYS A 679 -47.95 4.39 -39.91
N SER A 680 -46.97 3.51 -39.87
CA SER A 680 -47.21 2.08 -40.09
C SER A 680 -47.70 1.50 -38.76
N SER A 681 -48.87 0.88 -38.81
CA SER A 681 -49.52 0.14 -37.74
C SER A 681 -48.55 -0.74 -36.96
N VAL A 682 -48.56 -0.60 -35.64
CA VAL A 682 -48.00 -1.57 -34.70
C VAL A 682 -48.85 -2.84 -34.81
N GLY A 683 -48.33 -3.83 -35.54
CA GLY A 683 -48.78 -5.21 -35.43
C GLY A 683 -48.27 -5.79 -34.12
N SER A 684 -49.09 -6.59 -33.47
CA SER A 684 -48.81 -7.31 -32.22
C SER A 684 -47.44 -7.97 -32.22
N MET A 685 -46.67 -7.69 -31.16
CA MET A 685 -45.36 -8.26 -30.89
C MET A 685 -45.58 -9.68 -30.35
N GLU A 686 -45.45 -10.68 -31.24
CA GLU A 686 -45.31 -12.08 -30.85
C GLU A 686 -43.94 -12.30 -30.21
N ASP A 687 -43.90 -13.20 -29.22
CA ASP A 687 -42.76 -13.50 -28.35
C ASP A 687 -41.51 -13.93 -29.15
N ILE A 688 -40.51 -13.04 -29.22
CA ILE A 688 -39.20 -13.35 -29.79
C ILE A 688 -38.43 -14.23 -28.79
N PRO A 689 -37.98 -15.44 -29.16
CA PRO A 689 -37.24 -16.32 -28.27
C PRO A 689 -35.93 -15.69 -27.77
N GLN A 690 -35.57 -15.97 -26.53
CA GLN A 690 -34.45 -15.37 -25.79
C GLN A 690 -33.07 -15.52 -26.47
N TYR A 691 -32.92 -16.44 -27.44
CA TYR A 691 -31.69 -16.62 -28.22
C TYR A 691 -31.51 -15.56 -29.32
N GLU A 692 -32.59 -15.05 -29.92
CA GLU A 692 -32.55 -14.01 -30.96
C GLU A 692 -32.18 -12.65 -30.36
N LEU A 693 -32.61 -12.37 -29.12
CA LEU A 693 -32.24 -11.16 -28.36
C LEU A 693 -30.72 -11.09 -28.11
N LEU A 694 -30.10 -12.19 -27.70
CA LEU A 694 -28.64 -12.28 -27.49
C LEU A 694 -27.84 -12.10 -28.79
N GLN A 695 -28.31 -12.68 -29.90
CA GLN A 695 -27.69 -12.47 -31.21
C GLN A 695 -27.88 -11.04 -31.72
N THR A 696 -29.03 -10.42 -31.45
CA THR A 696 -29.34 -9.04 -31.83
C THR A 696 -28.46 -8.05 -31.06
N ASP A 697 -28.22 -8.27 -29.75
CA ASP A 697 -27.32 -7.45 -28.93
C ASP A 697 -25.85 -7.57 -29.37
N MET A 698 -25.39 -8.77 -29.71
CA MET A 698 -24.04 -8.99 -30.27
C MET A 698 -23.87 -8.28 -31.62
N ASN A 699 -24.87 -8.38 -32.52
CA ASN A 699 -24.88 -7.70 -33.81
C ASN A 699 -24.93 -6.16 -33.67
N LEU A 700 -25.66 -5.64 -32.68
CA LEU A 700 -25.72 -4.22 -32.35
C LEU A 700 -24.38 -3.69 -31.82
N GLN A 701 -23.71 -4.42 -30.91
CA GLN A 701 -22.39 -4.03 -30.41
C GLN A 701 -21.33 -4.03 -31.52
N GLN A 702 -21.35 -5.03 -32.39
CA GLN A 702 -20.45 -5.12 -33.54
C GLN A 702 -20.72 -3.99 -34.55
N SER A 703 -21.98 -3.70 -34.83
CA SER A 703 -22.38 -2.57 -35.71
C SER A 703 -21.95 -1.21 -35.15
N ARG A 704 -22.08 -1.00 -33.84
CA ARG A 704 -21.58 0.21 -33.16
C ARG A 704 -20.05 0.33 -33.22
N ARG A 705 -19.32 -0.77 -32.99
CA ARG A 705 -17.85 -0.80 -33.10
C ARG A 705 -17.40 -0.44 -34.52
N ILE A 706 -18.01 -1.04 -35.54
CA ILE A 706 -17.70 -0.76 -36.95
C ILE A 706 -18.01 0.70 -37.28
N SER A 707 -19.13 1.25 -36.79
CA SER A 707 -19.51 2.64 -37.03
C SER A 707 -18.48 3.63 -36.44
N ARG A 708 -17.96 3.36 -35.23
CA ARG A 708 -16.88 4.16 -34.64
C ARG A 708 -15.58 4.06 -35.42
N LEU A 709 -15.21 2.86 -35.88
CA LEU A 709 -14.02 2.69 -36.72
C LEU A 709 -14.15 3.40 -38.07
N ARG A 710 -15.34 3.39 -38.69
CA ARG A 710 -15.64 4.09 -39.96
C ARG A 710 -15.49 5.61 -39.88
N ALA A 711 -15.67 6.20 -38.70
CA ALA A 711 -15.48 7.63 -38.51
C ALA A 711 -14.02 8.03 -38.80
N ASN A 712 -13.07 7.26 -38.25
CA ASN A 712 -11.66 7.65 -38.20
C ASN A 712 -10.73 6.88 -39.16
N TYR A 713 -11.17 5.72 -39.66
CA TYR A 713 -10.34 4.81 -40.45
C TYR A 713 -11.04 4.31 -41.72
N HIS A 714 -10.25 3.94 -42.73
CA HIS A 714 -10.72 3.20 -43.89
C HIS A 714 -10.95 1.74 -43.50
N VAL A 715 -12.22 1.32 -43.50
CA VAL A 715 -12.61 -0.06 -43.17
C VAL A 715 -13.48 -0.68 -44.25
N LEU A 716 -13.41 -2.00 -44.36
CA LEU A 716 -14.20 -2.85 -45.25
C LEU A 716 -15.65 -2.92 -44.77
N LYS A 717 -16.54 -3.35 -45.69
CA LYS A 717 -17.96 -3.56 -45.38
C LYS A 717 -18.18 -4.84 -44.58
N GLN A 718 -17.38 -5.87 -44.86
CA GLN A 718 -17.39 -7.18 -44.21
C GLN A 718 -15.95 -7.54 -43.78
N PRO A 719 -15.78 -8.31 -42.69
CA PRO A 719 -14.47 -8.76 -42.25
C PRO A 719 -13.88 -9.76 -43.25
N LEU A 720 -12.58 -9.64 -43.53
CA LEU A 720 -11.84 -10.56 -44.41
C LEU A 720 -11.41 -11.80 -43.61
N PRO A 721 -11.80 -13.02 -44.02
CA PRO A 721 -11.27 -14.27 -43.45
C PRO A 721 -9.74 -14.33 -43.57
N LEU A 722 -9.08 -15.01 -42.62
CA LEU A 722 -7.62 -15.12 -42.65
C LEU A 722 -7.13 -15.92 -43.86
N GLU A 723 -7.90 -16.95 -44.27
CA GLU A 723 -7.59 -17.79 -45.43
C GLU A 723 -7.49 -16.95 -46.71
N ASP A 724 -8.45 -16.05 -46.95
CA ASP A 724 -8.48 -15.17 -48.12
C ASP A 724 -7.34 -14.13 -48.13
N ALA A 725 -6.78 -13.81 -46.97
CA ALA A 725 -5.68 -12.87 -46.83
C ALA A 725 -4.30 -13.56 -46.81
N THR A 726 -4.27 -14.90 -46.74
CA THR A 726 -3.04 -15.70 -46.66
C THR A 726 -2.52 -15.98 -48.06
N TRP A 727 -1.31 -15.54 -48.35
CA TRP A 727 -0.68 -15.67 -49.66
C TRP A 727 0.60 -16.48 -49.54
N ASP A 728 0.80 -17.43 -50.46
CA ASP A 728 2.05 -18.21 -50.53
C ASP A 728 3.23 -17.36 -51.03
N THR A 729 2.97 -16.42 -51.93
CA THR A 729 3.96 -15.51 -52.50
C THR A 729 3.28 -14.20 -52.91
N VAL A 730 3.83 -13.07 -52.51
CA VAL A 730 3.31 -11.72 -52.74
C VAL A 730 3.47 -11.26 -54.19
N GLY A 731 4.37 -11.91 -54.94
CA GLY A 731 4.66 -11.60 -56.34
C GLY A 731 5.40 -10.27 -56.50
N ASP A 732 5.18 -9.58 -57.63
CA ASP A 732 5.84 -8.31 -58.01
C ASP A 732 5.24 -7.07 -57.32
N MET A 733 4.67 -7.20 -56.12
CA MET A 733 4.13 -6.05 -55.39
C MET A 733 5.24 -5.04 -55.10
N ARG A 734 5.00 -3.77 -55.47
CA ARG A 734 5.94 -2.67 -55.23
C ARG A 734 5.38 -1.64 -54.27
N GLY A 735 6.27 -1.09 -53.46
CA GLY A 735 6.00 0.00 -52.53
C GLY A 735 5.17 -0.39 -51.32
N HIS A 736 5.10 -1.68 -50.96
CA HIS A 736 4.42 -2.17 -49.76
C HIS A 736 5.29 -2.04 -48.50
N VAL A 737 4.62 -2.16 -47.36
CA VAL A 737 5.24 -2.22 -46.04
C VAL A 737 5.26 -3.67 -45.59
N LEU A 738 6.43 -4.18 -45.24
CA LEU A 738 6.63 -5.53 -44.72
C LEU A 738 6.82 -5.46 -43.22
N LEU A 739 5.96 -6.15 -42.50
CA LEU A 739 6.05 -6.31 -41.06
C LEU A 739 6.56 -7.73 -40.75
N CYS A 740 7.79 -7.82 -40.25
CA CYS A 740 8.41 -9.05 -39.80
C CYS A 740 8.10 -9.23 -38.31
N GLY A 741 7.27 -10.21 -37.95
CA GLY A 741 6.83 -10.43 -36.58
C GLY A 741 5.32 -10.16 -36.37
N SER A 742 4.75 -10.70 -35.29
CA SER A 742 3.31 -10.56 -34.99
C SER A 742 3.04 -10.30 -33.51
N THR A 743 2.45 -9.16 -33.17
CA THR A 743 2.08 -8.79 -31.79
C THR A 743 0.55 -8.81 -31.58
N SER A 744 0.10 -8.98 -30.33
CA SER A 744 -1.34 -8.92 -30.00
C SER A 744 -1.96 -7.55 -30.29
N ALA A 745 -1.15 -6.49 -30.20
CA ALA A 745 -1.54 -5.10 -30.41
C ALA A 745 -1.46 -4.63 -31.88
N LEU A 746 -1.39 -5.55 -32.86
CA LEU A 746 -1.20 -5.24 -34.28
C LEU A 746 -2.24 -4.26 -34.85
N PHE A 747 -3.43 -4.21 -34.24
CA PHE A 747 -4.47 -3.23 -34.53
C PHE A 747 -3.93 -1.79 -34.63
N TYR A 748 -3.09 -1.35 -33.69
CA TYR A 748 -2.61 0.03 -33.64
C TYR A 748 -1.67 0.37 -34.81
N PHE A 749 -0.83 -0.59 -35.20
CA PHE A 749 0.03 -0.44 -36.37
C PHE A 749 -0.81 -0.32 -37.66
N ALA A 750 -1.76 -1.25 -37.85
CA ALA A 750 -2.63 -1.26 -39.02
C ALA A 750 -3.55 -0.03 -39.07
N ALA A 751 -4.15 0.36 -37.94
CA ALA A 751 -5.05 1.51 -37.84
C ALA A 751 -4.35 2.81 -38.25
N THR A 752 -3.09 2.99 -37.83
CA THR A 752 -2.27 4.16 -38.21
C THR A 752 -2.10 4.26 -39.73
N LEU A 753 -1.79 3.14 -40.40
CA LEU A 753 -1.63 3.06 -41.85
C LEU A 753 -2.95 3.18 -42.63
N ARG A 754 -4.09 3.11 -41.94
CA ARG A 754 -5.45 3.16 -42.51
C ARG A 754 -6.26 4.34 -42.01
N SER A 755 -5.60 5.34 -41.41
CA SER A 755 -6.24 6.58 -41.00
C SER A 755 -6.95 7.26 -42.17
N ARG A 756 -8.11 7.84 -41.90
CA ARG A 756 -8.90 8.59 -42.88
C ARG A 756 -8.19 9.86 -43.38
N SER A 757 -7.21 10.35 -42.63
CA SER A 757 -6.30 11.43 -43.06
C SER A 757 -5.50 11.07 -44.32
N THR A 758 -5.30 9.77 -44.60
CA THR A 758 -4.62 9.30 -45.80
C THR A 758 -5.64 9.05 -46.91
N PRO A 759 -5.49 9.64 -48.12
CA PRO A 759 -6.36 9.35 -49.25
C PRO A 759 -6.32 7.86 -49.62
N LYS A 760 -7.46 7.30 -50.06
CA LYS A 760 -7.55 5.87 -50.43
C LYS A 760 -6.53 5.45 -51.50
N SER A 761 -6.20 6.33 -52.43
CA SER A 761 -5.21 6.10 -53.49
C SER A 761 -3.77 5.97 -52.99
N ARG A 762 -3.47 6.46 -51.79
CA ARG A 762 -2.13 6.43 -51.17
C ARG A 762 -1.97 5.34 -50.12
N LEU A 763 -2.99 4.49 -49.91
CA LEU A 763 -2.91 3.40 -48.95
C LEU A 763 -1.87 2.37 -49.38
N LYS A 764 -0.82 2.23 -48.56
CA LYS A 764 0.22 1.22 -48.78
C LYS A 764 -0.28 -0.17 -48.39
N ASN A 765 0.02 -1.17 -49.22
CA ASN A 765 -0.22 -2.57 -48.89
C ASN A 765 0.63 -2.95 -47.67
N LEU A 766 0.04 -3.69 -46.74
CA LEU A 766 0.71 -4.21 -45.56
C LEU A 766 0.84 -5.73 -45.71
N VAL A 767 2.07 -6.22 -45.70
CA VAL A 767 2.39 -7.66 -45.71
C VAL A 767 2.93 -8.04 -44.35
N ILE A 768 2.33 -9.02 -43.68
CA ILE A 768 2.76 -9.53 -42.39
C ILE A 768 3.45 -10.86 -42.63
N LEU A 769 4.74 -10.96 -42.26
CA LEU A 769 5.54 -12.17 -42.33
C LEU A 769 5.75 -12.72 -40.92
N HIS A 770 5.17 -13.89 -40.63
CA HIS A 770 5.32 -14.57 -39.35
C HIS A 770 5.14 -16.09 -39.50
N PRO A 771 5.83 -16.93 -38.70
CA PRO A 771 5.71 -18.40 -38.82
C PRO A 771 4.32 -18.92 -38.42
N ASP A 772 3.71 -18.31 -37.40
CA ASP A 772 2.40 -18.71 -36.89
C ASP A 772 1.30 -17.74 -37.33
N PRO A 773 0.14 -18.24 -37.80
CA PRO A 773 -0.98 -17.39 -38.19
C PRO A 773 -1.50 -16.55 -37.02
N PRO A 774 -1.73 -15.24 -37.22
CA PRO A 774 -2.08 -14.31 -36.14
C PRO A 774 -3.56 -14.40 -35.73
N HIS A 775 -4.10 -15.58 -35.42
CA HIS A 775 -5.55 -15.78 -35.18
C HIS A 775 -6.16 -14.80 -34.15
N LYS A 776 -5.47 -14.55 -33.03
CA LYS A 776 -5.95 -13.63 -31.99
C LYS A 776 -5.96 -12.17 -32.44
N ALA A 777 -4.91 -11.72 -33.12
CA ALA A 777 -4.78 -10.35 -33.61
C ALA A 777 -5.64 -10.10 -34.86
N TRP A 778 -5.85 -11.13 -35.69
CA TRP A 778 -6.59 -11.04 -36.96
C TRP A 778 -8.02 -10.57 -36.76
N GLY A 779 -8.70 -11.03 -35.70
CA GLY A 779 -10.05 -10.59 -35.36
C GLY A 779 -10.17 -9.07 -35.10
N GLN A 780 -9.07 -8.38 -34.84
CA GLN A 780 -9.03 -6.92 -34.68
C GLN A 780 -8.72 -6.18 -35.97
N ILE A 781 -7.95 -6.79 -36.89
CA ILE A 781 -7.46 -6.14 -38.12
C ILE A 781 -8.19 -6.56 -39.40
N ASN A 782 -9.02 -7.61 -39.36
CA ASN A 782 -9.75 -8.15 -40.52
C ASN A 782 -10.69 -7.17 -41.23
N LEU A 783 -11.01 -6.03 -40.60
CA LEU A 783 -11.81 -4.96 -41.18
C LEU A 783 -10.98 -3.95 -41.98
N PHE A 784 -9.66 -4.00 -41.92
CA PHE A 784 -8.80 -3.06 -42.65
C PHE A 784 -8.48 -3.57 -44.06
N PRO A 785 -8.53 -2.71 -45.09
CA PRO A 785 -8.21 -3.10 -46.45
C PRO A 785 -6.70 -3.31 -46.65
N ASN A 786 -6.32 -4.02 -47.72
CA ASN A 786 -4.94 -4.18 -48.19
C ASN A 786 -3.98 -4.72 -47.13
N ILE A 787 -4.42 -5.73 -46.37
CA ILE A 787 -3.58 -6.47 -45.42
C ILE A 787 -3.44 -7.90 -45.95
N PHE A 788 -2.20 -8.36 -46.04
CA PHE A 788 -1.83 -9.68 -46.53
C PHE A 788 -0.96 -10.38 -45.48
N TYR A 789 -1.08 -11.69 -45.39
CA TYR A 789 -0.30 -12.53 -44.49
C TYR A 789 0.50 -13.55 -45.29
N VAL A 790 1.78 -13.71 -44.96
CA VAL A 790 2.66 -14.72 -45.52
C VAL A 790 3.17 -15.56 -44.36
N GLN A 791 2.91 -16.85 -44.41
CA GLN A 791 3.38 -17.78 -43.39
C GLN A 791 4.86 -18.09 -43.64
N GLY A 792 5.75 -17.63 -42.76
CA GLY A 792 7.18 -17.84 -42.91
C GLY A 792 8.02 -17.09 -41.88
N SER A 793 9.32 -17.40 -41.84
CA SER A 793 10.27 -16.75 -40.94
C SER A 793 11.00 -15.62 -41.64
N ALA A 794 11.09 -14.46 -40.99
CA ALA A 794 11.92 -13.36 -41.48
C ALA A 794 13.43 -13.65 -41.44
N LEU A 795 13.84 -14.74 -40.79
CA LEU A 795 15.23 -15.22 -40.80
C LEU A 795 15.57 -16.04 -42.05
N GLU A 796 14.54 -16.56 -42.73
CA GLU A 796 14.73 -17.40 -43.90
C GLU A 796 14.71 -16.53 -45.18
N PRO A 797 15.77 -16.51 -45.99
CA PRO A 797 15.83 -15.67 -47.19
C PRO A 797 14.74 -16.01 -48.22
N THR A 798 14.34 -17.28 -48.29
CA THR A 798 13.29 -17.74 -49.21
C THR A 798 11.93 -17.15 -48.84
N ASP A 799 11.60 -17.12 -47.54
CA ASP A 799 10.37 -16.52 -47.03
C ASP A 799 10.34 -15.00 -47.20
N LEU A 800 11.48 -14.33 -47.01
CA LEU A 800 11.61 -12.90 -47.30
C LEU A 800 11.39 -12.59 -48.79
N ALA A 801 11.93 -13.43 -49.68
CA ALA A 801 11.70 -13.31 -51.12
C ALA A 801 10.21 -13.50 -51.45
N ARG A 802 9.54 -14.51 -50.86
CA ARG A 802 8.10 -14.72 -51.01
C ARG A 802 7.27 -13.55 -50.48
N ALA A 803 7.72 -12.89 -49.43
CA ALA A 803 7.08 -11.69 -48.88
C ALA A 803 7.34 -10.40 -49.70
N GLY A 804 8.10 -10.49 -50.80
CA GLY A 804 8.32 -9.38 -51.73
C GLY A 804 9.37 -8.37 -51.26
N VAL A 805 10.44 -8.81 -50.57
CA VAL A 805 11.48 -7.91 -50.03
C VAL A 805 12.13 -7.00 -51.07
N HIS A 806 12.22 -7.42 -52.34
CA HIS A 806 12.84 -6.63 -53.41
C HIS A 806 12.01 -5.42 -53.86
N GLY A 807 10.68 -5.46 -53.68
CA GLY A 807 9.76 -4.38 -54.08
C GLY A 807 9.43 -3.41 -52.94
N LEU A 808 10.11 -3.52 -51.81
CA LEU A 808 9.66 -2.95 -50.55
C LEU A 808 9.83 -1.42 -50.47
N ALA A 809 8.84 -0.72 -49.89
CA ALA A 809 9.03 0.66 -49.46
C ALA A 809 9.73 0.73 -48.11
N ARG A 810 9.28 -0.06 -47.13
CA ARG A 810 9.81 -0.10 -45.75
C ARG A 810 9.63 -1.48 -45.12
N ALA A 811 10.65 -1.90 -44.36
CA ALA A 811 10.60 -3.08 -43.49
C ALA A 811 10.48 -2.61 -42.03
N VAL A 812 9.59 -3.24 -41.28
CA VAL A 812 9.48 -3.06 -39.82
C VAL A 812 9.71 -4.41 -39.18
N ILE A 813 10.70 -4.48 -38.29
CA ILE A 813 11.08 -5.71 -37.59
C ILE A 813 10.62 -5.61 -36.15
N LEU A 814 9.79 -6.55 -35.72
CA LEU A 814 9.34 -6.66 -34.33
C LEU A 814 10.05 -7.84 -33.67
N SER A 815 10.81 -7.57 -32.62
CA SER A 815 11.36 -8.64 -31.77
C SER A 815 10.27 -9.15 -30.83
N HIS A 816 9.99 -10.45 -30.89
CA HIS A 816 9.29 -11.14 -29.81
C HIS A 816 10.31 -11.78 -28.88
N ALA A 817 10.31 -11.38 -27.62
CA ALA A 817 11.00 -12.16 -26.60
C ALA A 817 10.28 -13.51 -26.49
N LYS A 818 10.87 -14.59 -27.01
CA LYS A 818 10.39 -15.93 -26.69
C LYS A 818 10.47 -16.11 -25.17
N PRO A 819 9.38 -16.45 -24.47
CA PRO A 819 9.49 -16.90 -23.09
C PRO A 819 10.22 -18.25 -23.10
N GLY A 820 11.52 -18.26 -22.75
CA GLY A 820 12.29 -19.50 -22.58
C GLY A 820 13.60 -19.64 -23.36
N GLY A 821 14.12 -18.59 -24.01
CA GLY A 821 15.47 -18.61 -24.59
C GLY A 821 16.50 -18.01 -23.64
N GLY A 822 17.07 -18.82 -22.74
CA GLY A 822 18.24 -18.43 -21.97
C GLY A 822 19.43 -18.19 -22.90
N GLY A 823 19.64 -16.93 -23.29
CA GLY A 823 20.85 -16.46 -23.94
C GLY A 823 21.33 -15.25 -23.16
N GLY A 824 22.30 -15.47 -22.28
CA GLY A 824 23.03 -14.38 -21.64
C GLY A 824 23.75 -13.55 -22.70
N GLY A 825 23.56 -12.23 -22.62
CA GLY A 825 24.49 -11.24 -23.11
C GLY A 825 25.24 -10.66 -21.93
#